data_AF-A0A5K7S7Z5-F1
#
_entry.id   AF-A0A5K7S7Z5-F1
#
_cell.length_a   1.000
_cell.length_b   1.000
_cell.length_c   1.000
_cell.angle_alpha   90.00
_cell.angle_beta   90.00
_cell.angle_gamma   90.00
#
_symmetry.space_group_name_H-M   'P 1'
#
loop_
_entity.id
_entity.type
_entity.pdbx_description
1 polymer ?
#
loop_
_entity_poly.entity_id
_entity_poly.type
_entity_poly.pdbx_seq_one_letter_code
_entity_poly.pdbx_strand_id
1 'polypeptide(L)'
;MARLSKIFLWGVILILFIPTVGLSQKLTVKLADKSFDEFAFVEAIGLYEYAYEKDTADNYVVKRLAESNRNVGNTEEVERWLKKLIDRKVAIPEDIFNYSQALKSNGKYLVAEQWLKEYSDLRPEDGRVNLQVSLLEYIKFLMRDSTNYEILNTAINTIGSDMGPAFYKDKLIFSSTSIGTKAGATYKWNELPYLKLYSAKIGPYGDLNSVEPFAPKLKTAYHDGPVSIDSKNNIIYLTRNNFAKGKTSKSREGVVNLKIFLGKLDDNEWNLSGSFRYNSDEYSAGHPSIDKEGKILYFASDMPGGYGKSDIYFSVFSNGQWSKPFNLGPKINTEGNEFFPFISNDGVLYFSSDGHGGLGALDIYFSVPEQGIFNSVENMGYPVNSSKDDFGLALDSTGVKGYFASNRSGGKGDDDLYFLKIKRVPVIIRGVVKDRDTKDVLSDATVSVINEAGNTIASSTTRIDGQFEFEVNKGQQYTINVTKELYNETEVVIGTAKLRPNDEAYSEIFLEQKIEADDNSPAPKSMEEEDGEALQVVELEYINYGLDQSDIKPDVAATLDRLIAMLKDFPDLEIRIESHTDSRGSDDYNMLLSKKRAKAAFDYVVSKGIDPKRLLYHGYGETRLLNKCANGVECTEEQHEVNRRSIVKVVRKGAYKEKRGQKNIFYF
;
A
#
# COMPACT_ATOMS: atom_id res chain seq x y z
N MET A 1 84.55 -6.13 -76.62
CA MET A 1 84.31 -6.61 -75.23
C MET A 1 85.07 -5.64 -74.33
N ALA A 2 84.49 -4.81 -73.47
CA ALA A 2 83.35 -5.02 -72.60
C ALA A 2 82.46 -3.77 -72.54
N ARG A 3 81.19 -3.96 -72.87
CA ARG A 3 80.06 -3.14 -72.43
C ARG A 3 79.59 -3.69 -71.08
N LEU A 4 78.88 -2.83 -70.33
CA LEU A 4 78.02 -3.11 -69.16
C LEU A 4 78.64 -2.86 -67.78
N SER A 5 78.53 -1.63 -67.28
CA SER A 5 78.48 -1.37 -65.83
C SER A 5 77.86 -0.01 -65.44
N LYS A 6 76.81 0.46 -66.14
CA LYS A 6 76.09 1.71 -65.76
C LYS A 6 74.55 1.61 -65.79
N ILE A 7 73.97 0.45 -65.46
CA ILE A 7 72.49 0.31 -65.35
C ILE A 7 72.04 -0.32 -64.01
N PHE A 8 72.95 -0.73 -63.11
CA PHE A 8 72.55 -1.45 -61.89
C PHE A 8 72.45 -0.58 -60.62
N LEU A 9 72.20 0.73 -60.74
CA LEU A 9 71.98 1.61 -59.58
C LEU A 9 70.70 2.46 -59.65
N TRP A 10 69.79 2.13 -60.57
CA TRP A 10 68.42 2.68 -60.62
C TRP A 10 67.33 1.60 -60.61
N GLY A 11 67.71 0.34 -60.33
CA GLY A 11 66.80 -0.81 -60.29
C GLY A 11 66.49 -1.37 -58.89
N VAL A 12 66.99 -0.73 -57.82
CA VAL A 12 66.81 -1.22 -56.42
C VAL A 12 66.13 -0.18 -55.51
N ILE A 13 65.75 1.00 -56.03
CA ILE A 13 64.94 2.00 -55.31
C ILE A 13 63.52 2.05 -55.89
N LEU A 14 62.94 0.89 -56.23
CA LEU A 14 61.54 0.80 -56.66
C LEU A 14 60.80 -0.47 -56.18
N ILE A 15 61.33 -1.17 -55.17
CA ILE A 15 60.69 -2.35 -54.57
C ILE A 15 60.87 -2.33 -53.04
N LEU A 16 60.44 -1.23 -52.39
CA LEU A 16 60.23 -1.21 -50.93
C LEU A 16 59.21 -0.14 -50.48
N PHE A 17 58.32 0.30 -51.38
CA PHE A 17 57.03 0.85 -50.96
C PHE A 17 56.02 -0.31 -50.86
N ILE A 18 56.29 -1.21 -49.90
CA ILE A 18 55.26 -2.09 -49.35
C ILE A 18 54.16 -1.17 -48.78
N PRO A 19 52.86 -1.49 -48.90
CA PRO A 19 51.81 -0.58 -48.46
C PRO A 19 51.81 -0.49 -46.93
N THR A 20 52.59 0.45 -46.39
CA THR A 20 52.71 0.76 -44.96
C THR A 20 51.36 1.17 -44.37
N VAL A 21 50.47 1.72 -45.20
CA VAL A 21 49.11 2.12 -44.82
C VAL A 21 48.26 0.90 -44.41
N GLY A 22 48.31 -0.21 -45.16
CA GLY A 22 47.51 -1.41 -44.86
C GLY A 22 47.99 -2.19 -43.62
N LEU A 23 49.29 -2.15 -43.31
CA LEU A 23 49.83 -2.72 -42.07
C LEU A 23 49.48 -1.85 -40.85
N SER A 24 49.53 -0.53 -41.00
CA SER A 24 49.19 0.42 -39.93
C SER A 24 47.72 0.32 -39.54
N GLN A 25 46.81 0.20 -40.51
CA GLN A 25 45.37 0.08 -40.26
C GLN A 25 45.02 -1.21 -39.49
N LYS A 26 45.58 -2.35 -39.90
CA LYS A 26 45.38 -3.64 -39.19
C LYS A 26 45.88 -3.58 -37.74
N LEU A 27 46.95 -2.84 -37.49
CA LEU A 27 47.46 -2.64 -36.13
C LEU A 27 46.50 -1.78 -35.29
N THR A 28 45.96 -0.67 -35.85
CA THR A 28 44.97 0.16 -35.15
C THR A 28 43.72 -0.64 -34.78
N VAL A 29 43.13 -1.40 -35.71
CA VAL A 29 41.93 -2.20 -35.43
C VAL A 29 42.21 -3.22 -34.33
N LYS A 30 43.37 -3.88 -34.35
CA LYS A 30 43.77 -4.83 -33.30
C LYS A 30 43.94 -4.17 -31.92
N LEU A 31 44.42 -2.92 -31.88
CA LEU A 31 44.48 -2.15 -30.64
C LEU A 31 43.08 -1.76 -30.17
N ALA A 32 42.20 -1.35 -31.08
CA ALA A 32 40.81 -1.03 -30.78
C ALA A 32 40.05 -2.25 -30.24
N ASP A 33 40.24 -3.44 -30.85
CA ASP A 33 39.71 -4.71 -30.38
C ASP A 33 40.19 -5.04 -28.98
N LYS A 34 41.49 -4.87 -28.72
CA LYS A 34 42.04 -5.08 -27.39
C LYS A 34 41.40 -4.14 -26.36
N SER A 35 41.25 -2.86 -26.67
CA SER A 35 40.58 -1.90 -25.78
C SER A 35 39.12 -2.28 -25.57
N PHE A 36 38.40 -2.71 -26.62
CA PHE A 36 37.03 -3.20 -26.52
C PHE A 36 36.91 -4.40 -25.58
N ASP A 37 37.77 -5.41 -25.77
CA ASP A 37 37.76 -6.65 -24.98
C ASP A 37 38.20 -6.40 -23.52
N GLU A 38 38.96 -5.34 -23.27
CA GLU A 38 39.29 -4.84 -21.92
C GLU A 38 38.20 -3.91 -21.33
N PHE A 39 37.06 -3.75 -22.02
CA PHE A 39 35.96 -2.84 -21.67
C PHE A 39 36.35 -1.36 -21.59
N ALA A 40 37.44 -0.97 -22.28
CA ALA A 40 37.89 0.41 -22.41
C ALA A 40 37.20 1.08 -23.60
N PHE A 41 35.87 1.23 -23.53
CA PHE A 41 35.06 1.59 -24.69
C PHE A 41 35.33 2.99 -25.23
N VAL A 42 35.61 3.98 -24.38
CA VAL A 42 35.97 5.34 -24.85
C VAL A 42 37.26 5.31 -25.68
N GLU A 43 38.29 4.61 -25.20
CA GLU A 43 39.54 4.41 -25.94
C GLU A 43 39.30 3.62 -27.24
N ALA A 44 38.48 2.58 -27.17
CA ALA A 44 38.12 1.77 -28.35
C ALA A 44 37.41 2.62 -29.41
N ILE A 45 36.45 3.48 -29.03
CA ILE A 45 35.76 4.40 -29.93
C ILE A 45 36.78 5.26 -30.67
N GLY A 46 37.68 5.95 -29.98
CA GLY A 46 38.68 6.80 -30.63
C GLY A 46 39.60 6.06 -31.60
N LEU A 47 40.00 4.83 -31.25
CA LEU A 47 40.82 3.99 -32.12
C LEU A 47 40.03 3.48 -33.35
N TYR A 48 38.77 3.09 -33.17
CA TYR A 48 37.92 2.66 -34.29
C TYR A 48 37.54 3.83 -35.20
N GLU A 49 37.29 5.03 -34.66
CA GLU A 49 37.03 6.23 -35.46
C GLU A 49 38.24 6.54 -36.35
N TYR A 50 39.45 6.51 -35.76
CA TYR A 50 40.68 6.66 -36.54
C TYR A 50 40.82 5.57 -37.61
N ALA A 51 40.50 4.31 -37.30
CA ALA A 51 40.53 3.21 -38.27
C ALA A 51 39.51 3.43 -39.41
N TYR A 52 38.30 3.90 -39.06
CA TYR A 52 37.22 4.19 -40.02
C TYR A 52 37.59 5.35 -40.95
N GLU A 53 38.30 6.38 -40.47
CA GLU A 53 38.79 7.46 -41.33
C GLU A 53 39.78 6.96 -42.40
N LYS A 54 40.52 5.89 -42.13
CA LYS A 54 41.45 5.28 -43.09
C LYS A 54 40.76 4.34 -44.07
N ASP A 55 39.69 3.68 -43.64
CA ASP A 55 38.88 2.82 -44.48
C ASP A 55 37.41 2.90 -44.10
N THR A 56 36.71 3.81 -44.78
CA THR A 56 35.29 4.03 -44.51
C THR A 56 34.41 2.84 -44.93
N ALA A 57 34.92 1.89 -45.72
CA ALA A 57 34.15 0.74 -46.20
C ALA A 57 34.17 -0.45 -45.22
N ASP A 58 35.00 -0.41 -44.18
CA ASP A 58 35.15 -1.50 -43.22
C ASP A 58 33.90 -1.64 -42.33
N ASN A 59 33.06 -2.64 -42.61
CA ASN A 59 31.84 -2.91 -41.86
C ASN A 59 32.11 -3.48 -40.47
N TYR A 60 33.26 -4.12 -40.26
CA TYR A 60 33.65 -4.60 -38.94
C TYR A 60 33.87 -3.44 -37.98
N VAL A 61 34.64 -2.44 -38.42
CA VAL A 61 34.90 -1.22 -37.64
C VAL A 61 33.61 -0.45 -37.36
N VAL A 62 32.73 -0.31 -38.36
CA VAL A 62 31.41 0.34 -38.17
C VAL A 62 30.58 -0.38 -37.09
N LYS A 63 30.56 -1.72 -37.12
CA LYS A 63 29.84 -2.51 -36.11
C LYS A 63 30.44 -2.32 -34.71
N ARG A 64 31.77 -2.36 -34.59
CA ARG A 64 32.45 -2.15 -33.31
C ARG A 64 32.23 -0.74 -32.76
N LEU A 65 32.15 0.28 -33.63
CA LEU A 65 31.78 1.65 -33.24
C LEU A 65 30.37 1.72 -32.67
N ALA A 66 29.39 1.08 -33.33
CA ALA A 66 28.04 0.99 -32.81
C ALA A 66 27.98 0.28 -31.45
N GLU A 67 28.66 -0.86 -31.30
CA GLU A 67 28.70 -1.62 -30.05
C GLU A 67 29.37 -0.83 -28.91
N SER A 68 30.49 -0.17 -29.19
CA SER A 68 31.23 0.61 -28.19
C SER A 68 30.41 1.81 -27.74
N ASN A 69 29.80 2.54 -28.68
CA ASN A 69 28.91 3.67 -28.36
C ASN A 69 27.67 3.23 -27.57
N ARG A 70 27.12 2.03 -27.85
CA ARG A 70 25.98 1.48 -27.08
C ARG A 70 26.37 1.22 -25.62
N ASN A 71 27.56 0.67 -25.38
CA ASN A 71 28.03 0.40 -24.02
C ASN A 71 28.24 1.67 -23.18
N VAL A 72 28.52 2.81 -23.80
CA VAL A 72 28.69 4.11 -23.11
C VAL A 72 27.47 5.04 -23.21
N GLY A 73 26.32 4.54 -23.69
CA GLY A 73 25.07 5.32 -23.75
C GLY A 73 24.97 6.36 -24.88
N ASN A 74 25.92 6.38 -25.82
CA ASN A 74 25.96 7.35 -26.94
C ASN A 74 24.94 7.02 -28.05
N THR A 75 23.66 7.11 -27.72
CA THR A 75 22.51 6.70 -28.55
C THR A 75 22.44 7.36 -29.94
N GLU A 76 22.88 8.60 -30.09
CA GLU A 76 22.96 9.28 -31.41
C GLU A 76 24.02 8.65 -32.32
N GLU A 77 25.19 8.30 -31.77
CA GLU A 77 26.24 7.64 -32.52
C GLU A 77 25.88 6.19 -32.84
N VAL A 78 25.21 5.47 -31.94
CA VAL A 78 24.66 4.14 -32.24
C VAL A 78 23.73 4.19 -33.45
N GLU A 79 22.80 5.15 -33.47
CA GLU A 79 21.91 5.37 -34.61
C GLU A 79 22.73 5.61 -35.90
N ARG A 80 23.72 6.51 -35.86
CA ARG A 80 24.57 6.85 -37.00
C ARG A 80 25.32 5.66 -37.57
N TRP A 81 25.96 4.85 -36.71
CA TRP A 81 26.79 3.72 -37.14
C TRP A 81 25.95 2.55 -37.64
N LEU A 82 24.86 2.19 -36.96
CA LEU A 82 23.99 1.11 -37.40
C LEU A 82 23.25 1.46 -38.70
N LYS A 83 22.84 2.72 -38.88
CA LYS A 83 22.27 3.18 -40.15
C LYS A 83 23.19 2.92 -41.33
N LYS A 84 24.51 3.05 -41.16
CA LYS A 84 25.49 2.73 -42.22
C LYS A 84 25.48 1.23 -42.58
N LEU A 85 25.39 0.33 -41.60
CA LEU A 85 25.31 -1.11 -41.87
C LEU A 85 24.02 -1.47 -42.62
N ILE A 86 22.91 -0.84 -42.24
CA ILE A 86 21.61 -0.98 -42.89
C ILE A 86 21.67 -0.49 -44.34
N ASP A 87 22.19 0.72 -44.58
CA ASP A 87 22.30 1.31 -45.93
C ASP A 87 23.20 0.49 -46.86
N ARG A 88 24.21 -0.18 -46.28
CA ARG A 88 25.11 -1.10 -46.98
C ARG A 88 24.51 -2.49 -47.19
N LYS A 89 23.32 -2.78 -46.65
CA LYS A 89 22.64 -4.08 -46.71
C LYS A 89 23.48 -5.23 -46.13
N VAL A 90 24.21 -4.95 -45.06
CA VAL A 90 25.05 -5.93 -44.32
C VAL A 90 24.65 -6.08 -42.86
N ALA A 91 23.64 -5.32 -42.39
CA ALA A 91 23.11 -5.43 -41.04
C ALA A 91 22.51 -6.82 -40.80
N ILE A 92 22.81 -7.41 -39.64
CA ILE A 92 22.16 -8.62 -39.16
C ILE A 92 20.90 -8.26 -38.35
N PRO A 93 20.00 -9.22 -38.03
CA PRO A 93 18.78 -8.91 -37.28
C PRO A 93 19.04 -8.16 -35.96
N GLU A 94 20.04 -8.58 -35.18
CA GLU A 94 20.39 -7.89 -33.93
C GLU A 94 20.87 -6.44 -34.16
N ASP A 95 21.49 -6.12 -35.30
CA ASP A 95 21.84 -4.73 -35.65
C ASP A 95 20.58 -3.90 -35.92
N ILE A 96 19.57 -4.50 -36.56
CA ILE A 96 18.28 -3.85 -36.83
C ILE A 96 17.51 -3.60 -35.53
N PHE A 97 17.48 -4.59 -34.62
CA PHE A 97 16.91 -4.42 -33.29
C PHE A 97 17.61 -3.28 -32.54
N ASN A 98 18.93 -3.30 -32.43
CA ASN A 98 19.67 -2.25 -31.75
C ASN A 98 19.49 -0.87 -32.40
N TYR A 99 19.32 -0.80 -33.72
CA TYR A 99 19.02 0.45 -34.43
C TYR A 99 17.65 1.00 -34.05
N SER A 100 16.64 0.14 -34.00
CA SER A 100 15.29 0.53 -33.56
C SER A 100 15.28 1.02 -32.10
N GLN A 101 16.06 0.41 -31.22
CA GLN A 101 16.21 0.83 -29.83
C GLN A 101 16.92 2.18 -29.74
N ALA A 102 18.00 2.41 -30.50
CA ALA A 102 18.66 3.71 -30.56
C ALA A 102 17.73 4.83 -31.07
N LEU A 103 16.93 4.55 -32.10
CA LEU A 103 15.89 5.47 -32.59
C LEU A 103 14.88 5.80 -31.49
N LYS A 104 14.42 4.78 -30.74
CA LYS A 104 13.51 4.93 -29.60
C LYS A 104 14.13 5.83 -28.54
N SER A 105 15.39 5.60 -28.19
CA SER A 105 16.11 6.40 -27.20
C SER A 105 16.40 7.85 -27.62
N ASN A 106 16.34 8.11 -28.94
CA ASN A 106 16.42 9.43 -29.53
C ASN A 106 15.04 10.06 -29.78
N GLY A 107 13.96 9.45 -29.27
CA GLY A 107 12.58 9.95 -29.40
C GLY A 107 11.96 9.76 -30.79
N LYS A 108 12.60 9.00 -31.69
CA LYS A 108 12.16 8.76 -33.07
C LYS A 108 11.21 7.55 -33.18
N TYR A 109 10.16 7.54 -32.36
CA TYR A 109 9.26 6.38 -32.18
C TYR A 109 8.60 5.84 -33.46
N LEU A 110 8.19 6.73 -34.38
CA LEU A 110 7.59 6.33 -35.65
C LEU A 110 8.55 5.52 -36.51
N VAL A 111 9.80 5.96 -36.59
CA VAL A 111 10.83 5.27 -37.37
C VAL A 111 11.27 3.99 -36.64
N ALA A 112 11.37 4.05 -35.30
CA ALA A 112 11.65 2.87 -34.49
C ALA A 112 10.64 1.75 -34.73
N GLU A 113 9.33 2.04 -34.76
CA GLU A 113 8.29 1.04 -35.02
C GLU A 113 8.47 0.34 -36.37
N GLN A 114 8.83 1.10 -37.42
CA GLN A 114 9.05 0.53 -38.75
C GLN A 114 10.18 -0.51 -38.72
N TRP A 115 11.31 -0.18 -38.09
CA TRP A 115 12.44 -1.11 -37.98
C TRP A 115 12.17 -2.27 -37.02
N LEU A 116 11.35 -2.06 -35.99
CA LEU A 116 10.92 -3.11 -35.08
C LEU A 116 10.05 -4.15 -35.81
N LYS A 117 9.20 -3.72 -36.75
CA LYS A 117 8.42 -4.62 -37.63
C LYS A 117 9.34 -5.42 -38.55
N GLU A 118 10.30 -4.77 -39.21
CA GLU A 118 11.31 -5.46 -40.04
C GLU A 118 12.10 -6.49 -39.21
N TYR A 119 12.46 -6.16 -37.98
CA TYR A 119 13.11 -7.11 -37.07
C TYR A 119 12.19 -8.28 -36.72
N SER A 120 10.92 -8.02 -36.41
CA SER A 120 9.92 -9.06 -36.09
C SER A 120 9.73 -10.05 -37.23
N ASP A 121 9.70 -9.57 -38.47
CA ASP A 121 9.58 -10.43 -39.66
C ASP A 121 10.80 -11.35 -39.83
N LEU A 122 11.99 -10.89 -39.39
CA LEU A 122 13.23 -11.67 -39.41
C LEU A 122 13.38 -12.63 -38.21
N ARG A 123 12.76 -12.33 -37.06
CA ARG A 123 12.89 -13.05 -35.79
C ARG A 123 11.53 -13.18 -35.07
N PRO A 124 10.55 -13.89 -35.65
CA PRO A 124 9.21 -14.02 -35.07
C PRO A 124 9.18 -14.80 -33.74
N GLU A 125 10.25 -15.52 -33.42
CA GLU A 125 10.43 -16.26 -32.17
C GLU A 125 10.90 -15.40 -30.98
N ASP A 126 11.36 -14.17 -31.23
CA ASP A 126 11.97 -13.32 -30.20
C ASP A 126 10.89 -12.58 -29.37
N GLY A 127 10.83 -12.87 -28.07
CA GLY A 127 9.84 -12.32 -27.15
C GLY A 127 9.94 -10.81 -26.92
N ARG A 128 11.09 -10.19 -27.25
CA ARG A 128 11.31 -8.74 -27.12
C ARG A 128 10.43 -7.91 -28.05
N VAL A 129 9.78 -8.55 -29.02
CA VAL A 129 8.91 -7.90 -30.02
C VAL A 129 7.46 -8.31 -29.77
N ASN A 130 6.89 -7.86 -28.65
CA ASN A 130 5.47 -8.13 -28.37
C ASN A 130 4.57 -7.12 -29.10
N LEU A 131 4.33 -7.37 -30.39
CA LEU A 131 3.47 -6.55 -31.28
C LEU A 131 1.96 -6.78 -31.09
N GLN A 132 1.51 -7.31 -29.95
CA GLN A 132 0.08 -7.46 -29.65
C GLN A 132 -0.68 -6.13 -29.74
N VAL A 133 0.03 -5.00 -29.58
CA VAL A 133 -0.43 -3.64 -29.82
C VAL A 133 0.63 -2.91 -30.65
N SER A 134 0.23 -1.97 -31.52
CA SER A 134 1.18 -1.10 -32.24
C SER A 134 2.10 -0.39 -31.22
N LEU A 135 3.42 -0.37 -31.47
CA LEU A 135 4.37 0.38 -30.64
C LEU A 135 3.89 1.82 -30.47
N LEU A 136 3.42 2.46 -31.54
CA LEU A 136 2.92 3.83 -31.46
C LEU A 136 1.69 3.98 -30.58
N GLU A 137 0.76 3.03 -30.58
CA GLU A 137 -0.39 3.06 -29.68
C GLU A 137 0.03 2.85 -28.23
N TYR A 138 0.98 1.94 -27.99
CA TYR A 138 1.52 1.70 -26.67
C TYR A 138 2.31 2.91 -26.15
N ILE A 139 3.19 3.51 -26.96
CA ILE A 139 3.92 4.73 -26.63
C ILE A 139 2.93 5.88 -26.38
N LYS A 140 1.90 6.05 -27.22
CA LYS A 140 0.84 7.05 -26.97
C LYS A 140 0.15 6.81 -25.63
N PHE A 141 -0.13 5.55 -25.26
CA PHE A 141 -0.69 5.21 -23.97
C PHE A 141 0.25 5.58 -22.82
N LEU A 142 1.53 5.19 -22.89
CA LEU A 142 2.54 5.49 -21.88
C LEU A 142 2.85 6.99 -21.76
N MET A 143 2.77 7.74 -22.86
CA MET A 143 3.00 9.19 -22.91
C MET A 143 1.78 10.02 -22.52
N ARG A 144 0.61 9.41 -22.25
CA ARG A 144 -0.53 10.17 -21.71
C ARG A 144 -0.08 10.80 -20.41
N ASP A 145 -0.10 12.13 -20.36
CA ASP A 145 0.20 12.86 -19.13
C ASP A 145 -0.73 12.34 -18.04
N SER A 146 -0.15 11.55 -17.15
CA SER A 146 -0.93 10.85 -16.15
C SER A 146 -1.42 11.80 -15.07
N THR A 147 -0.79 12.98 -14.92
CA THR A 147 -0.86 13.84 -13.73
C THR A 147 -0.60 13.12 -12.40
N ASN A 148 -0.30 11.81 -12.46
CA ASN A 148 -0.19 10.88 -11.33
C ASN A 148 1.18 10.95 -10.68
N TYR A 149 2.17 11.55 -11.34
CA TYR A 149 3.54 11.64 -10.83
C TYR A 149 3.97 13.10 -10.70
N GLU A 150 4.79 13.36 -9.70
CA GLU A 150 5.60 14.56 -9.57
C GLU A 150 7.05 14.13 -9.52
N ILE A 151 7.86 14.71 -10.40
CA ILE A 151 9.27 14.36 -10.56
C ILE A 151 10.07 15.64 -10.49
N LEU A 152 11.09 15.65 -9.63
CA LEU A 152 11.95 16.81 -9.42
C LEU A 152 13.41 16.38 -9.50
N ASN A 153 14.21 17.12 -10.27
CA ASN A 153 15.66 16.95 -10.28
C ASN A 153 16.23 17.35 -8.90
N THR A 154 17.15 16.56 -8.35
CA THR A 154 17.71 16.80 -7.01
C THR A 154 18.90 17.76 -7.07
N ALA A 155 19.03 18.62 -6.05
CA ALA A 155 20.11 19.62 -6.00
C ALA A 155 21.51 19.03 -5.75
N ILE A 156 21.58 17.76 -5.30
CA ILE A 156 22.84 17.08 -4.97
C ILE A 156 23.55 16.49 -6.18
N ASN A 157 22.86 16.40 -7.31
CA ASN A 157 23.41 15.87 -8.54
C ASN A 157 24.71 16.58 -8.93
N THR A 158 25.59 15.85 -9.57
CA THR A 158 26.95 16.26 -9.94
C THR A 158 27.10 16.29 -11.45
N ILE A 159 28.33 16.55 -11.91
CA ILE A 159 28.67 16.48 -13.34
C ILE A 159 29.00 15.05 -13.80
N GLY A 160 29.04 14.09 -12.86
CA GLY A 160 29.29 12.68 -13.14
C GLY A 160 28.01 11.87 -13.04
N SER A 161 28.11 10.62 -12.62
CA SER A 161 26.96 9.75 -12.41
C SER A 161 26.62 9.67 -10.92
N ASP A 162 25.35 9.94 -10.59
CA ASP A 162 24.72 9.85 -9.28
C ASP A 162 23.52 8.89 -9.36
N MET A 163 23.62 7.75 -8.68
CA MET A 163 22.67 6.64 -8.88
C MET A 163 22.52 5.73 -7.67
N GLY A 164 21.62 4.74 -7.78
CA GLY A 164 21.48 3.69 -6.78
C GLY A 164 20.92 4.16 -5.43
N PRO A 165 19.79 4.88 -5.40
CA PRO A 165 19.19 5.36 -4.16
C PRO A 165 18.77 4.21 -3.25
N ALA A 166 18.98 4.36 -1.95
CA ALA A 166 18.50 3.43 -0.92
C ALA A 166 18.19 4.17 0.37
N PHE A 167 17.06 3.87 1.02
CA PHE A 167 16.68 4.52 2.27
C PHE A 167 17.43 3.94 3.47
N TYR A 168 17.90 4.80 4.36
CA TYR A 168 18.42 4.43 5.68
C TYR A 168 18.09 5.51 6.71
N LYS A 169 17.13 5.20 7.60
CA LYS A 169 16.60 6.16 8.58
C LYS A 169 16.07 7.42 7.88
N ASP A 170 16.54 8.60 8.25
CA ASP A 170 16.20 9.90 7.66
C ASP A 170 17.12 10.32 6.49
N LYS A 171 17.90 9.37 5.96
CA LYS A 171 18.89 9.62 4.90
C LYS A 171 18.61 8.78 3.64
N LEU A 172 19.01 9.34 2.51
CA LEU A 172 19.16 8.63 1.25
C LEU A 172 20.62 8.26 1.08
N ILE A 173 20.91 6.98 0.87
CA ILE A 173 22.21 6.47 0.45
C ILE A 173 22.22 6.40 -1.06
N PHE A 174 23.33 6.78 -1.69
CA PHE A 174 23.50 6.71 -3.14
C PHE A 174 24.99 6.56 -3.49
N SER A 175 25.25 6.23 -4.74
CA SER A 175 26.59 6.14 -5.30
C SER A 175 26.87 7.32 -6.23
N SER A 176 28.06 7.92 -6.13
CA SER A 176 28.48 9.04 -6.98
C SER A 176 29.90 8.84 -7.54
N THR A 177 30.15 9.29 -8.76
CA THR A 177 31.49 9.31 -9.38
C THR A 177 32.26 10.62 -9.15
N SER A 178 31.62 11.71 -8.70
CA SER A 178 32.25 13.04 -8.72
C SER A 178 32.38 13.72 -7.35
N ILE A 179 31.69 13.22 -6.33
CA ILE A 179 31.81 13.77 -4.98
C ILE A 179 33.13 13.27 -4.36
N GLY A 180 33.90 14.17 -3.74
CA GLY A 180 35.07 13.82 -2.91
C GLY A 180 36.24 13.14 -3.63
N THR A 181 36.23 13.05 -4.96
CA THR A 181 37.30 12.43 -5.74
C THR A 181 38.43 13.42 -6.02
N LYS A 182 39.60 13.18 -5.43
CA LYS A 182 40.87 13.74 -5.93
C LYS A 182 41.17 13.09 -7.30
N ALA A 183 41.94 13.77 -8.16
CA ALA A 183 42.47 13.18 -9.39
C ALA A 183 43.05 11.78 -9.08
N GLY A 184 42.46 10.75 -9.68
CA GLY A 184 42.70 9.34 -9.38
C GLY A 184 42.36 8.46 -10.58
N ALA A 185 42.51 7.14 -10.45
CA ALA A 185 42.22 6.22 -11.54
C ALA A 185 40.75 6.31 -11.96
N THR A 186 40.52 6.54 -13.24
CA THR A 186 39.20 6.52 -13.86
C THR A 186 38.82 5.08 -14.24
N TYR A 187 37.52 4.83 -14.31
CA TYR A 187 36.97 3.63 -14.86
C TYR A 187 37.09 3.68 -16.38
N LYS A 188 37.81 2.72 -16.97
CA LYS A 188 38.11 2.75 -18.41
C LYS A 188 36.87 2.71 -19.31
N TRP A 189 35.75 2.21 -18.80
CA TRP A 189 34.51 2.06 -19.57
C TRP A 189 33.98 3.39 -20.08
N ASN A 190 33.89 4.39 -19.20
CA ASN A 190 33.31 5.72 -19.49
C ASN A 190 34.21 6.89 -19.07
N GLU A 191 35.44 6.61 -18.62
CA GLU A 191 36.42 7.59 -18.13
C GLU A 191 35.99 8.40 -16.90
N LEU A 192 34.87 8.05 -16.24
CA LEU A 192 34.47 8.62 -14.96
C LEU A 192 35.22 7.96 -13.79
N PRO A 193 35.39 8.63 -12.64
CA PRO A 193 35.90 7.95 -11.46
C PRO A 193 34.97 6.83 -10.98
N TYR A 194 35.51 5.86 -10.24
CA TYR A 194 34.71 4.77 -9.68
C TYR A 194 33.66 5.27 -8.68
N LEU A 195 32.44 4.74 -8.78
CA LEU A 195 31.32 5.01 -7.87
C LEU A 195 31.72 4.79 -6.40
N LYS A 196 31.36 5.74 -5.53
CA LYS A 196 31.53 5.67 -4.08
C LYS A 196 30.22 6.00 -3.36
N LEU A 197 30.07 5.45 -2.16
CA LEU A 197 28.87 5.62 -1.34
C LEU A 197 28.86 6.96 -0.60
N TYR A 198 27.72 7.64 -0.70
CA TYR A 198 27.40 8.87 -0.01
C TYR A 198 26.03 8.76 0.65
N SER A 199 25.77 9.63 1.60
CA SER A 199 24.45 9.82 2.17
C SER A 199 24.06 11.29 2.14
N ALA A 200 22.79 11.56 1.86
CA ALA A 200 22.18 12.87 1.98
C ALA A 200 21.02 12.81 2.97
N LYS A 201 20.81 13.88 3.73
CA LYS A 201 19.64 14.02 4.59
C LYS A 201 18.41 14.31 3.74
N ILE A 202 17.31 13.63 4.03
CA ILE A 202 16.03 13.83 3.36
C ILE A 202 15.27 14.95 4.10
N GLY A 203 14.95 16.01 3.38
CA GLY A 203 14.10 17.10 3.84
C GLY A 203 12.60 16.74 3.80
N PRO A 204 11.74 17.57 4.41
CA PRO A 204 10.31 17.29 4.56
C PRO A 204 9.57 17.19 3.22
N TYR A 205 10.11 17.81 2.16
CA TYR A 205 9.52 17.79 0.82
C TYR A 205 10.19 16.79 -0.13
N GLY A 206 11.14 15.98 0.36
CA GLY A 206 11.94 15.08 -0.47
C GLY A 206 13.16 15.76 -1.11
N ASP A 207 13.51 16.97 -0.68
CA ASP A 207 14.78 17.60 -1.04
C ASP A 207 15.95 16.88 -0.34
N LEU A 208 17.09 16.79 -1.03
CA LEU A 208 18.29 16.13 -0.52
C LEU A 208 19.35 17.17 -0.18
N ASN A 209 19.82 17.17 1.05
CA ASN A 209 20.78 18.16 1.57
C ASN A 209 21.90 17.47 2.35
N SER A 210 22.95 18.23 2.71
CA SER A 210 24.01 17.77 3.64
C SER A 210 24.68 16.46 3.22
N VAL A 211 25.20 16.41 1.98
CA VAL A 211 25.88 15.22 1.47
C VAL A 211 27.18 14.93 2.23
N GLU A 212 27.35 13.68 2.65
CA GLU A 212 28.55 13.19 3.34
C GLU A 212 28.95 11.78 2.87
N PRO A 213 30.24 11.39 2.96
CA PRO A 213 30.66 10.01 2.67
C PRO A 213 29.94 9.00 3.57
N PHE A 214 29.45 7.91 2.99
CA PHE A 214 28.75 6.87 3.73
C PHE A 214 29.60 5.60 3.86
N ALA A 215 29.57 4.99 5.04
CA ALA A 215 30.27 3.73 5.34
C ALA A 215 31.75 3.70 4.87
N PRO A 216 32.60 4.66 5.29
CA PRO A 216 33.94 4.83 4.73
C PRO A 216 34.85 3.61 4.90
N LYS A 217 34.62 2.77 5.92
CA LYS A 217 35.34 1.50 6.13
C LYS A 217 35.02 0.42 5.10
N LEU A 218 33.88 0.53 4.43
CA LEU A 218 33.55 -0.38 3.34
C LEU A 218 34.26 0.03 2.06
N LYS A 219 34.61 1.30 1.85
CA LYS A 219 35.14 1.85 0.59
C LYS A 219 36.28 1.03 -0.02
N THR A 220 36.23 0.83 -1.33
CA THR A 220 37.30 0.18 -2.11
C THR A 220 37.92 1.15 -3.13
N ALA A 221 38.90 0.67 -3.91
CA ALA A 221 39.43 1.41 -5.06
C ALA A 221 38.48 1.39 -6.27
N TYR A 222 37.51 0.47 -6.32
CA TYR A 222 36.61 0.20 -7.46
C TYR A 222 35.16 0.59 -7.17
N HIS A 223 34.18 0.21 -7.99
CA HIS A 223 32.79 0.60 -7.75
C HIS A 223 32.29 0.08 -6.41
N ASP A 224 31.68 0.98 -5.64
CA ASP A 224 30.96 0.70 -4.41
C ASP A 224 29.50 1.13 -4.58
N GLY A 225 28.60 0.15 -4.56
CA GLY A 225 27.17 0.33 -4.74
C GLY A 225 26.66 -0.11 -6.13
N PRO A 226 25.34 -0.10 -6.36
CA PRO A 226 24.29 0.32 -5.42
C PRO A 226 24.14 -0.62 -4.21
N VAL A 227 23.38 -0.17 -3.20
CA VAL A 227 23.21 -0.86 -1.92
C VAL A 227 21.74 -1.15 -1.60
N SER A 228 21.52 -2.11 -0.71
CA SER A 228 20.24 -2.31 -0.03
C SER A 228 20.48 -2.60 1.45
N ILE A 229 19.64 -2.05 2.32
CA ILE A 229 19.90 -2.00 3.75
C ILE A 229 18.78 -2.70 4.51
N ASP A 230 19.15 -3.79 5.17
CA ASP A 230 18.33 -4.46 6.17
C ASP A 230 18.51 -3.73 7.51
N SER A 231 17.68 -2.71 7.72
CA SER A 231 17.71 -1.90 8.94
C SER A 231 17.30 -2.68 10.18
N LYS A 232 16.60 -3.81 10.03
CA LYS A 232 16.14 -4.67 11.14
C LYS A 232 17.30 -5.49 11.70
N ASN A 233 18.13 -6.05 10.81
CA ASN A 233 19.26 -6.90 11.19
C ASN A 233 20.61 -6.18 11.13
N ASN A 234 20.62 -4.87 10.84
CA ASN A 234 21.84 -4.06 10.76
C ASN A 234 22.84 -4.59 9.70
N ILE A 235 22.32 -4.98 8.53
CA ILE A 235 23.10 -5.51 7.42
C ILE A 235 22.95 -4.60 6.20
N ILE A 236 24.04 -4.37 5.48
CA ILE A 236 24.05 -3.72 4.17
C ILE A 236 24.54 -4.72 3.11
N TYR A 237 23.78 -4.83 2.04
CA TYR A 237 24.15 -5.56 0.82
C TYR A 237 24.63 -4.54 -0.20
N LEU A 238 25.78 -4.77 -0.82
CA LEU A 238 26.33 -3.82 -1.77
C LEU A 238 27.01 -4.49 -2.95
N THR A 239 26.75 -3.94 -4.14
CA THR A 239 27.37 -4.38 -5.39
C THR A 239 28.77 -3.81 -5.49
N ARG A 240 29.75 -4.64 -5.88
CA ARG A 240 31.16 -4.24 -6.06
C ARG A 240 31.83 -5.06 -7.13
N ASN A 241 32.87 -4.51 -7.75
CA ASN A 241 33.84 -5.35 -8.47
C ASN A 241 34.41 -6.42 -7.54
N ASN A 242 34.75 -7.58 -8.09
CA ASN A 242 35.36 -8.71 -7.39
C ASN A 242 36.77 -8.40 -6.88
N PHE A 243 36.83 -7.56 -5.84
CA PHE A 243 38.03 -7.09 -5.17
C PHE A 243 37.88 -7.29 -3.67
N ALA A 244 38.72 -8.14 -3.10
CA ALA A 244 38.73 -8.41 -1.67
C ALA A 244 40.17 -8.59 -1.18
N LYS A 245 40.46 -8.09 0.02
CA LYS A 245 41.78 -8.20 0.68
C LYS A 245 42.94 -7.72 -0.23
N GLY A 246 42.73 -6.65 -1.00
CA GLY A 246 43.76 -6.06 -1.86
C GLY A 246 43.96 -6.75 -3.22
N LYS A 247 43.16 -7.76 -3.59
CA LYS A 247 43.30 -8.51 -4.85
C LYS A 247 42.00 -8.56 -5.64
N THR A 248 42.09 -8.40 -6.95
CA THR A 248 41.00 -8.69 -7.89
C THR A 248 41.01 -10.16 -8.29
N SER A 249 39.85 -10.81 -8.37
CA SER A 249 39.70 -12.12 -9.03
C SER A 249 38.95 -11.96 -10.33
N LYS A 250 39.31 -12.79 -11.33
CA LYS A 250 38.84 -12.67 -12.71
C LYS A 250 38.19 -13.97 -13.17
N SER A 251 37.24 -13.89 -14.09
CA SER A 251 36.71 -15.03 -14.84
C SER A 251 37.80 -15.67 -15.69
N ARG A 252 37.50 -16.82 -16.31
CA ARG A 252 38.39 -17.44 -17.32
C ARG A 252 38.67 -16.54 -18.51
N GLU A 253 37.74 -15.63 -18.81
CA GLU A 253 37.83 -14.64 -19.89
C GLU A 253 38.57 -13.36 -19.44
N GLY A 254 39.05 -13.31 -18.18
CA GLY A 254 39.83 -12.19 -17.66
C GLY A 254 38.99 -11.01 -17.15
N VAL A 255 37.66 -11.17 -17.06
CA VAL A 255 36.70 -10.16 -16.64
C VAL A 255 36.64 -10.07 -15.11
N VAL A 256 36.65 -8.86 -14.55
CA VAL A 256 36.39 -8.64 -13.11
C VAL A 256 34.90 -8.41 -12.90
N ASN A 257 34.17 -9.52 -12.69
CA ASN A 257 32.72 -9.50 -12.49
C ASN A 257 32.28 -8.76 -11.21
N LEU A 258 31.01 -8.37 -11.18
CA LEU A 258 30.37 -7.77 -10.01
C LEU A 258 29.93 -8.84 -9.01
N LYS A 259 29.98 -8.53 -7.72
CA LYS A 259 29.57 -9.39 -6.62
C LYS A 259 28.78 -8.63 -5.58
N ILE A 260 27.93 -9.34 -4.86
CA ILE A 260 27.21 -8.82 -3.70
C ILE A 260 28.05 -9.08 -2.45
N PHE A 261 28.52 -8.01 -1.81
CA PHE A 261 29.17 -8.07 -0.50
C PHE A 261 28.18 -7.77 0.61
N LEU A 262 28.54 -8.15 1.84
CA LEU A 262 27.77 -7.85 3.04
C LEU A 262 28.62 -7.02 4.00
N GLY A 263 28.03 -5.94 4.52
CA GLY A 263 28.53 -5.21 5.67
C GLY A 263 27.59 -5.37 6.86
N LYS A 264 28.13 -5.29 8.06
CA LYS A 264 27.37 -5.28 9.31
C LYS A 264 27.66 -4.01 10.09
N LEU A 265 26.63 -3.41 10.67
CA LEU A 265 26.79 -2.26 11.57
C LEU A 265 27.10 -2.80 12.97
N ASP A 266 28.33 -2.57 13.42
CA ASP A 266 28.81 -2.89 14.76
C ASP A 266 29.49 -1.62 15.32
N ASP A 267 29.20 -1.24 16.56
CA ASP A 267 29.72 -0.01 17.22
C ASP A 267 29.54 1.29 16.39
N ASN A 268 28.36 1.45 15.78
CA ASN A 268 28.01 2.57 14.88
C ASN A 268 28.86 2.69 13.61
N GLU A 269 29.62 1.65 13.25
CA GLU A 269 30.42 1.61 12.03
C GLU A 269 30.07 0.40 11.16
N TRP A 270 29.97 0.63 9.84
CA TRP A 270 29.74 -0.42 8.88
C TRP A 270 31.05 -1.14 8.55
N ASN A 271 31.14 -2.41 8.88
CA ASN A 271 32.32 -3.25 8.67
C ASN A 271 32.00 -4.39 7.70
N LEU A 272 32.96 -4.76 6.84
CA LEU A 272 32.78 -5.87 5.91
C LEU A 272 32.62 -7.17 6.69
N SER A 273 31.50 -7.86 6.52
CA SER A 273 31.15 -9.07 7.27
C SER A 273 31.17 -10.33 6.42
N GLY A 274 31.13 -10.20 5.09
CA GLY A 274 31.25 -11.33 4.17
C GLY A 274 30.83 -11.00 2.75
N SER A 275 30.45 -12.04 2.01
CA SER A 275 29.91 -11.92 0.65
C SER A 275 28.78 -12.90 0.45
N PHE A 276 27.87 -12.59 -0.47
CA PHE A 276 26.80 -13.48 -0.84
C PHE A 276 27.36 -14.83 -1.33
N ARG A 277 26.79 -15.93 -0.84
CA ARG A 277 27.38 -17.26 -1.02
C ARG A 277 27.39 -17.74 -2.47
N TYR A 278 26.45 -17.26 -3.27
CA TYR A 278 26.29 -17.63 -4.68
C TYR A 278 26.91 -16.62 -5.64
N ASN A 279 27.79 -15.74 -5.14
CA ASN A 279 28.70 -15.03 -6.02
C ASN A 279 29.62 -16.03 -6.75
N SER A 280 30.02 -15.68 -7.96
CA SER A 280 30.98 -16.44 -8.77
C SER A 280 32.02 -15.51 -9.37
N ASP A 281 33.15 -16.07 -9.80
CA ASP A 281 34.12 -15.34 -10.63
C ASP A 281 33.68 -15.33 -12.10
N GLU A 282 32.77 -16.24 -12.52
CA GLU A 282 32.40 -16.45 -13.92
C GLU A 282 31.17 -15.65 -14.37
N TYR A 283 30.42 -15.07 -13.43
CA TYR A 283 29.24 -14.26 -13.70
C TYR A 283 29.14 -13.13 -12.67
N SER A 284 28.40 -12.10 -13.02
CA SER A 284 28.07 -10.97 -12.15
C SER A 284 26.81 -11.25 -11.33
N ALA A 285 26.83 -10.83 -10.07
CA ALA A 285 25.66 -10.72 -9.22
C ALA A 285 25.67 -9.34 -8.55
N GLY A 286 24.57 -8.60 -8.67
CA GLY A 286 24.52 -7.21 -8.23
C GLY A 286 23.10 -6.70 -8.06
N HIS A 287 23.01 -5.39 -7.80
CA HIS A 287 21.76 -4.68 -7.61
C HIS A 287 20.86 -5.34 -6.53
N PRO A 288 21.37 -5.57 -5.30
CA PRO A 288 20.63 -6.28 -4.28
C PRO A 288 19.41 -5.48 -3.82
N SER A 289 18.35 -6.18 -3.43
CA SER A 289 17.19 -5.64 -2.74
C SER A 289 16.67 -6.63 -1.71
N ILE A 290 16.81 -6.28 -0.43
CA ILE A 290 16.34 -7.10 0.69
C ILE A 290 14.90 -6.71 1.04
N ASP A 291 14.04 -7.71 1.29
CA ASP A 291 12.70 -7.46 1.80
C ASP A 291 12.71 -6.89 3.22
N LYS A 292 11.59 -6.27 3.61
CA LYS A 292 11.45 -5.64 4.94
C LYS A 292 11.72 -6.58 6.12
N GLU A 293 11.58 -7.89 5.92
CA GLU A 293 11.76 -8.89 6.97
C GLU A 293 13.20 -9.40 7.07
N GLY A 294 14.07 -9.07 6.11
CA GLY A 294 15.45 -9.57 6.04
C GLY A 294 15.53 -11.04 5.64
N LYS A 295 14.52 -11.56 4.94
CA LYS A 295 14.34 -12.97 4.60
C LYS A 295 14.46 -13.28 3.12
N ILE A 296 14.20 -12.35 2.22
CA ILE A 296 14.25 -12.58 0.78
C ILE A 296 15.13 -11.50 0.15
N LEU A 297 16.22 -11.95 -0.48
CA LEU A 297 17.13 -11.09 -1.23
C LEU A 297 16.86 -11.26 -2.72
N TYR A 298 16.38 -10.20 -3.36
CA TYR A 298 16.28 -10.07 -4.81
C TYR A 298 17.57 -9.47 -5.35
N PHE A 299 18.00 -9.89 -6.54
CA PHE A 299 19.20 -9.37 -7.19
C PHE A 299 19.21 -9.69 -8.69
N ALA A 300 19.99 -8.93 -9.45
CA ALA A 300 20.21 -9.16 -10.87
C ALA A 300 21.48 -9.99 -11.11
N SER A 301 21.47 -10.88 -12.10
CA SER A 301 22.62 -11.72 -12.46
C SER A 301 22.54 -12.23 -13.89
N ASP A 302 23.70 -12.36 -14.53
CA ASP A 302 23.94 -13.02 -15.82
C ASP A 302 24.36 -14.49 -15.64
N MET A 303 23.99 -15.11 -14.51
CA MET A 303 24.39 -16.50 -14.24
C MET A 303 23.78 -17.48 -15.25
N PRO A 304 24.51 -18.57 -15.61
CA PRO A 304 24.04 -19.51 -16.62
C PRO A 304 22.67 -20.13 -16.31
N GLY A 305 21.82 -20.25 -17.33
CA GLY A 305 20.48 -20.83 -17.23
C GLY A 305 19.34 -19.83 -17.01
N GLY A 306 19.61 -18.53 -17.15
CA GLY A 306 18.60 -17.48 -17.27
C GLY A 306 17.90 -17.44 -18.64
N TYR A 307 16.96 -16.50 -18.78
CA TYR A 307 16.18 -16.21 -19.98
C TYR A 307 16.88 -15.22 -20.90
N GLY A 308 17.62 -14.25 -20.35
CA GLY A 308 18.25 -13.18 -21.12
C GLY A 308 19.70 -12.92 -20.78
N LYS A 309 20.10 -11.66 -21.02
CA LYS A 309 21.45 -11.15 -20.76
C LYS A 309 21.69 -11.01 -19.26
N SER A 310 20.71 -10.48 -18.53
CA SER A 310 20.69 -10.43 -17.07
C SER A 310 19.27 -10.61 -16.59
N ASP A 311 19.09 -11.49 -15.62
CA ASP A 311 17.79 -11.83 -15.06
C ASP A 311 17.72 -11.42 -13.58
N ILE A 312 16.50 -11.22 -13.08
CA ILE A 312 16.25 -11.08 -11.65
C ILE A 312 16.02 -12.45 -11.02
N TYR A 313 16.75 -12.68 -9.94
CA TYR A 313 16.66 -13.85 -9.09
C TYR A 313 16.31 -13.44 -7.66
N PHE A 314 15.85 -14.41 -6.87
CA PHE A 314 15.73 -14.28 -5.43
C PHE A 314 16.37 -15.44 -4.69
N SER A 315 16.79 -15.19 -3.46
CA SER A 315 17.24 -16.20 -2.51
C SER A 315 16.54 -16.00 -1.18
N VAL A 316 16.26 -17.09 -0.46
CA VAL A 316 15.55 -17.08 0.82
C VAL A 316 16.52 -17.38 1.95
N PHE A 317 16.55 -16.54 2.97
CA PHE A 317 17.32 -16.74 4.19
C PHE A 317 16.54 -17.60 5.17
N SER A 318 17.08 -18.76 5.49
CA SER A 318 16.51 -19.69 6.47
C SER A 318 17.63 -20.46 7.16
N ASN A 319 17.48 -20.72 8.46
CA ASN A 319 18.46 -21.47 9.27
C ASN A 319 19.90 -20.90 9.16
N GLY A 320 20.03 -19.57 9.12
CA GLY A 320 21.32 -18.89 9.04
C GLY A 320 22.00 -18.92 7.67
N GLN A 321 21.32 -19.39 6.62
CA GLN A 321 21.90 -19.54 5.28
C GLN A 321 20.92 -19.10 4.17
N TRP A 322 21.49 -18.61 3.08
CA TRP A 322 20.77 -18.31 1.84
C TRP A 322 20.52 -19.58 1.02
N SER A 323 19.29 -19.78 0.55
CA SER A 323 18.94 -20.84 -0.41
C SER A 323 19.67 -20.64 -1.74
N LYS A 324 19.74 -21.68 -2.58
CA LYS A 324 20.15 -21.48 -3.98
C LYS A 324 19.25 -20.41 -4.63
N PRO A 325 19.79 -19.57 -5.53
CA PRO A 325 19.00 -18.59 -6.24
C PRO A 325 17.90 -19.25 -7.09
N PHE A 326 16.73 -18.63 -7.08
CA PHE A 326 15.58 -18.99 -7.92
C PHE A 326 15.33 -17.84 -8.90
N ASN A 327 15.19 -18.16 -10.18
CA ASN A 327 14.86 -17.18 -11.21
C ASN A 327 13.38 -16.77 -11.08
N LEU A 328 13.05 -15.49 -11.26
CA LEU A 328 11.67 -15.02 -11.17
C LEU A 328 10.76 -15.43 -12.35
N GLY A 329 11.32 -16.13 -13.33
CA GLY A 329 10.57 -16.73 -14.43
C GLY A 329 10.30 -15.74 -15.57
N PRO A 330 9.70 -16.22 -16.66
CA PRO A 330 9.62 -15.52 -17.95
C PRO A 330 8.60 -14.38 -17.97
N LYS A 331 7.88 -14.16 -16.86
CA LYS A 331 7.01 -12.99 -16.69
C LYS A 331 7.79 -11.76 -16.27
N ILE A 332 8.82 -11.94 -15.46
CA ILE A 332 9.72 -10.86 -15.04
C ILE A 332 10.93 -10.79 -15.96
N ASN A 333 11.53 -11.93 -16.28
CA ASN A 333 12.76 -12.00 -17.07
C ASN A 333 12.48 -12.23 -18.54
N THR A 334 13.18 -11.51 -19.40
CA THR A 334 13.05 -11.53 -20.86
C THR A 334 14.37 -11.97 -21.50
N GLU A 335 14.48 -11.94 -22.81
CA GLU A 335 15.76 -12.11 -23.51
C GLU A 335 16.70 -10.88 -23.34
N GLY A 336 16.19 -9.79 -22.77
CA GLY A 336 16.89 -8.54 -22.50
C GLY A 336 17.68 -8.55 -21.18
N ASN A 337 17.86 -7.36 -20.62
CA ASN A 337 18.44 -7.13 -19.31
C ASN A 337 17.34 -6.68 -18.34
N GLU A 338 17.21 -7.40 -17.24
CA GLU A 338 16.48 -6.97 -16.05
C GLU A 338 17.47 -6.62 -14.94
N PHE A 339 17.41 -5.37 -14.48
CA PHE A 339 18.31 -4.80 -13.48
C PHE A 339 17.55 -4.10 -12.35
N PHE A 340 18.30 -3.70 -11.31
CA PHE A 340 17.83 -2.84 -10.23
C PHE A 340 16.49 -3.27 -9.61
N PRO A 341 16.32 -4.53 -9.19
CA PRO A 341 15.12 -4.90 -8.45
C PRO A 341 15.00 -4.06 -7.18
N PHE A 342 13.78 -3.69 -6.83
CA PHE A 342 13.41 -3.04 -5.58
C PHE A 342 12.11 -3.65 -5.07
N ILE A 343 12.18 -4.35 -3.95
CA ILE A 343 10.98 -4.87 -3.28
C ILE A 343 10.48 -3.84 -2.27
N SER A 344 9.26 -3.33 -2.45
CA SER A 344 8.66 -2.37 -1.53
C SER A 344 8.18 -3.02 -0.23
N ASN A 345 7.87 -2.21 0.78
CA ASN A 345 7.43 -2.70 2.11
C ASN A 345 6.09 -3.47 2.09
N ASP A 346 5.26 -3.19 1.10
CA ASP A 346 4.01 -3.89 0.80
C ASP A 346 4.20 -5.06 -0.20
N GLY A 347 5.44 -5.33 -0.63
CA GLY A 347 5.80 -6.50 -1.42
C GLY A 347 5.63 -6.35 -2.93
N VAL A 348 5.39 -5.14 -3.44
CA VAL A 348 5.40 -4.88 -4.89
C VAL A 348 6.85 -4.87 -5.37
N LEU A 349 7.14 -5.64 -6.43
CA LEU A 349 8.45 -5.66 -7.05
C LEU A 349 8.52 -4.56 -8.10
N TYR A 350 9.50 -3.69 -8.00
CA TYR A 350 9.88 -2.74 -9.04
C TYR A 350 11.22 -3.18 -9.64
N PHE A 351 11.43 -2.92 -10.92
CA PHE A 351 12.69 -3.24 -11.58
C PHE A 351 12.83 -2.44 -12.88
N SER A 352 14.01 -2.47 -13.48
CA SER A 352 14.28 -1.79 -14.74
C SER A 352 14.60 -2.80 -15.83
N SER A 353 14.04 -2.62 -17.03
CA SER A 353 14.22 -3.59 -18.13
C SER A 353 14.33 -2.92 -19.51
N ASP A 354 15.14 -3.52 -20.38
CA ASP A 354 15.26 -3.18 -21.81
C ASP A 354 14.50 -4.17 -22.72
N GLY A 355 13.83 -5.17 -22.14
CA GLY A 355 13.18 -6.27 -22.86
C GLY A 355 11.66 -6.30 -22.80
N HIS A 356 11.02 -5.58 -21.86
CA HIS A 356 9.54 -5.46 -21.78
C HIS A 356 8.92 -4.42 -22.73
N GLY A 357 9.73 -3.85 -23.63
CA GLY A 357 9.34 -2.71 -24.46
C GLY A 357 9.46 -1.39 -23.71
N GLY A 358 8.60 -0.41 -24.00
CA GLY A 358 8.51 0.87 -23.27
C GLY A 358 9.11 2.07 -23.99
N LEU A 359 9.31 3.19 -23.29
CA LEU A 359 9.66 4.50 -23.82
C LEU A 359 11.16 4.67 -24.14
N GLY A 360 12.04 4.03 -23.38
CA GLY A 360 13.48 4.33 -23.36
C GLY A 360 14.38 3.11 -23.57
N ALA A 361 15.69 3.27 -23.33
CA ALA A 361 16.63 2.16 -23.42
C ALA A 361 16.48 1.22 -22.22
N LEU A 362 16.24 1.76 -21.03
CA LEU A 362 15.89 1.03 -19.82
C LEU A 362 14.72 1.74 -19.15
N ASP A 363 13.62 1.03 -18.89
CA ASP A 363 12.41 1.61 -18.28
C ASP A 363 12.09 0.93 -16.94
N ILE A 364 11.47 1.67 -16.02
CA ILE A 364 11.00 1.17 -14.73
C ILE A 364 9.63 0.51 -14.87
N TYR A 365 9.52 -0.71 -14.36
CA TYR A 365 8.34 -1.54 -14.31
C TYR A 365 8.00 -1.92 -12.87
N PHE A 366 6.77 -2.36 -12.65
CA PHE A 366 6.36 -2.98 -11.40
C PHE A 366 5.50 -4.23 -11.60
N SER A 367 5.49 -5.08 -10.59
CA SER A 367 4.69 -6.30 -10.50
C SER A 367 4.10 -6.43 -9.10
N VAL A 368 2.77 -6.48 -9.02
CA VAL A 368 2.05 -6.74 -7.77
C VAL A 368 1.93 -8.25 -7.59
N PRO A 369 2.39 -8.83 -6.46
CA PRO A 369 2.34 -10.28 -6.29
C PRO A 369 0.91 -10.76 -6.03
N GLU A 370 0.49 -11.76 -6.78
CA GLU A 370 -0.74 -12.52 -6.55
C GLU A 370 -0.39 -13.85 -5.88
N GLN A 371 -0.84 -14.05 -4.64
CA GLN A 371 -0.52 -15.23 -3.83
C GLN A 371 1.01 -15.51 -3.72
N GLY A 372 1.81 -14.45 -3.73
CA GLY A 372 3.27 -14.52 -3.67
C GLY A 372 3.97 -14.73 -5.02
N ILE A 373 3.24 -14.68 -6.13
CA ILE A 373 3.77 -14.88 -7.49
C ILE A 373 3.65 -13.59 -8.31
N PHE A 374 4.73 -13.21 -9.00
CA PHE A 374 4.78 -12.05 -9.89
C PHE A 374 4.41 -12.44 -11.33
N ASN A 375 3.13 -12.33 -11.68
CA ASN A 375 2.60 -12.81 -12.97
C ASN A 375 2.22 -11.69 -13.96
N SER A 376 2.20 -10.44 -13.52
CA SER A 376 1.94 -9.26 -14.35
C SER A 376 3.13 -8.31 -14.30
N VAL A 377 3.34 -7.55 -15.37
CA VAL A 377 4.35 -6.49 -15.44
C VAL A 377 3.69 -5.26 -16.04
N GLU A 378 3.83 -4.14 -15.35
CA GLU A 378 3.27 -2.86 -15.74
C GLU A 378 4.38 -1.81 -15.84
N ASN A 379 4.42 -1.08 -16.96
CA ASN A 379 5.35 0.04 -17.16
C ASN A 379 4.85 1.26 -16.37
N MET A 380 5.73 1.97 -15.65
CA MET A 380 5.34 3.15 -14.86
C MET A 380 4.95 4.37 -15.71
N GLY A 381 5.14 4.33 -17.02
CA GLY A 381 4.76 5.36 -17.98
C GLY A 381 5.48 6.69 -17.77
N TYR A 382 5.11 7.68 -18.57
CA TYR A 382 5.62 9.04 -18.44
C TYR A 382 4.94 9.77 -17.27
N PRO A 383 5.65 10.65 -16.53
CA PRO A 383 7.06 11.03 -16.69
C PRO A 383 8.09 10.16 -15.94
N VAL A 384 7.69 9.07 -15.29
CA VAL A 384 8.65 8.21 -14.56
C VAL A 384 9.67 7.64 -15.52
N ASN A 385 9.17 7.08 -16.62
CA ASN A 385 9.94 6.65 -17.76
C ASN A 385 9.97 7.73 -18.84
N SER A 386 11.07 7.76 -19.57
CA SER A 386 11.45 8.76 -20.56
C SER A 386 11.99 8.05 -21.79
N SER A 387 12.50 8.79 -22.77
CA SER A 387 13.21 8.18 -23.90
C SER A 387 14.64 7.73 -23.53
N LYS A 388 15.07 7.88 -22.27
CA LYS A 388 16.44 7.60 -21.84
C LYS A 388 16.45 6.40 -20.89
N ASP A 389 17.52 6.19 -20.14
CA ASP A 389 17.55 5.17 -19.10
C ASP A 389 16.86 5.72 -17.86
N ASP A 390 15.96 4.92 -17.29
CA ASP A 390 15.21 5.21 -16.07
C ASP A 390 15.30 3.97 -15.17
N PHE A 391 15.99 4.11 -14.04
CA PHE A 391 16.37 2.94 -13.27
C PHE A 391 16.64 3.16 -11.79
N GLY A 392 16.84 2.06 -11.05
CA GLY A 392 17.27 2.14 -9.66
C GLY A 392 16.22 2.78 -8.75
N LEU A 393 14.93 2.49 -8.94
CA LEU A 393 13.89 3.03 -8.09
C LEU A 393 14.03 2.55 -6.64
N ALA A 394 13.92 3.47 -5.69
CA ALA A 394 13.69 3.16 -4.29
C ALA A 394 12.56 4.03 -3.75
N LEU A 395 11.58 3.40 -3.10
CA LEU A 395 10.46 4.08 -2.45
C LEU A 395 10.59 4.05 -0.93
N ASP A 396 9.99 5.04 -0.28
CA ASP A 396 9.90 5.12 1.16
C ASP A 396 8.95 4.05 1.74
N SER A 397 8.78 4.06 3.06
CA SER A 397 7.96 3.05 3.74
C SER A 397 6.48 3.10 3.38
N THR A 398 6.01 4.22 2.82
CA THR A 398 4.64 4.40 2.35
C THR A 398 4.46 3.96 0.90
N GLY A 399 5.54 3.76 0.14
CA GLY A 399 5.48 3.37 -1.27
C GLY A 399 4.96 4.45 -2.21
N VAL A 400 4.81 5.71 -1.76
CA VAL A 400 4.30 6.81 -2.60
C VAL A 400 5.30 7.94 -2.84
N LYS A 401 6.46 7.93 -2.16
CA LYS A 401 7.57 8.86 -2.41
C LYS A 401 8.87 8.08 -2.53
N GLY A 402 9.82 8.60 -3.29
CA GLY A 402 11.07 7.90 -3.52
C GLY A 402 12.03 8.66 -4.41
N TYR A 403 13.03 7.93 -4.90
CA TYR A 403 14.03 8.43 -5.83
C TYR A 403 14.40 7.36 -6.83
N PHE A 404 14.86 7.79 -8.00
CA PHE A 404 15.39 6.90 -9.03
C PHE A 404 16.45 7.65 -9.83
N ALA A 405 17.24 6.94 -10.62
CA ALA A 405 18.29 7.47 -11.47
C ALA A 405 17.83 7.56 -12.92
N SER A 406 18.31 8.57 -13.65
CA SER A 406 18.08 8.70 -15.09
C SER A 406 19.13 9.59 -15.75
N ASN A 407 19.47 9.28 -17.02
CA ASN A 407 20.28 10.12 -17.91
C ASN A 407 19.41 10.96 -18.87
N ARG A 408 18.17 11.27 -18.47
CA ARG A 408 17.27 12.17 -19.21
C ARG A 408 17.81 13.59 -19.35
N SER A 409 17.38 14.27 -20.40
CA SER A 409 17.67 15.69 -20.61
C SER A 409 17.13 16.57 -19.47
N GLY A 410 17.87 17.61 -19.09
CA GLY A 410 17.55 18.48 -17.95
C GLY A 410 18.22 18.06 -16.63
N GLY A 411 18.94 16.95 -16.68
CA GLY A 411 19.95 16.52 -15.72
C GLY A 411 21.18 17.44 -15.64
N LYS A 412 22.10 17.14 -14.72
CA LYS A 412 23.37 17.85 -14.55
C LYS A 412 24.58 17.01 -14.99
N GLY A 413 24.48 15.69 -14.90
CA GLY A 413 25.59 14.76 -15.13
C GLY A 413 25.26 13.69 -16.15
N ASP A 414 25.93 12.54 -16.00
CA ASP A 414 25.71 11.34 -16.81
C ASP A 414 24.40 10.68 -16.38
N ASP A 415 24.35 10.16 -15.16
CA ASP A 415 23.11 9.78 -14.48
C ASP A 415 22.83 10.73 -13.32
N ASP A 416 21.56 11.08 -13.15
CA ASP A 416 21.11 11.99 -12.10
C ASP A 416 20.02 11.35 -11.26
N LEU A 417 20.00 11.66 -9.97
CA LEU A 417 18.91 11.31 -9.06
C LEU A 417 17.72 12.26 -9.21
N TYR A 418 16.54 11.69 -9.34
CA TYR A 418 15.26 12.40 -9.38
C TYR A 418 14.39 11.96 -8.20
N PHE A 419 13.80 12.94 -7.51
CA PHE A 419 12.72 12.69 -6.57
C PHE A 419 11.47 12.29 -7.33
N LEU A 420 10.73 11.31 -6.79
CA LEU A 420 9.46 10.83 -7.29
C LEU A 420 8.40 10.92 -6.19
N LYS A 421 7.23 11.45 -6.52
CA LYS A 421 6.00 11.32 -5.74
C LYS A 421 4.87 10.78 -6.61
N ILE A 422 4.31 9.66 -6.19
CA ILE A 422 3.13 9.02 -6.80
C ILE A 422 1.90 9.61 -6.12
N LYS A 423 1.13 10.42 -6.85
CA LYS A 423 -0.04 11.15 -6.35
C LYS A 423 -1.29 10.29 -6.24
N ARG A 424 -1.44 9.30 -7.14
CA ARG A 424 -2.59 8.39 -7.18
C ARG A 424 -2.13 6.94 -7.18
N VAL A 425 -2.46 6.23 -6.12
CA VAL A 425 -2.35 4.77 -6.03
C VAL A 425 -3.67 4.29 -5.47
N PRO A 426 -4.60 3.84 -6.34
CA PRO A 426 -5.94 3.50 -5.91
C PRO A 426 -5.92 2.29 -4.96
N VAL A 427 -6.68 2.41 -3.88
CA VAL A 427 -7.00 1.34 -2.93
C VAL A 427 -8.47 1.44 -2.58
N ILE A 428 -9.06 0.35 -2.11
CA ILE A 428 -10.50 0.28 -1.88
C ILE A 428 -10.77 0.23 -0.38
N ILE A 429 -11.66 1.09 0.11
CA ILE A 429 -12.24 0.98 1.45
C ILE A 429 -13.64 0.39 1.30
N ARG A 430 -13.88 -0.75 1.93
CA ARG A 430 -15.18 -1.43 2.00
C ARG A 430 -15.61 -1.59 3.45
N GLY A 431 -16.90 -1.75 3.64
CA GLY A 431 -17.40 -2.09 4.95
C GLY A 431 -18.87 -2.35 4.98
N VAL A 432 -19.34 -2.64 6.19
CA VAL A 432 -20.76 -2.83 6.51
C VAL A 432 -21.09 -2.03 7.75
N VAL A 433 -22.22 -1.35 7.72
CA VAL A 433 -22.75 -0.63 8.88
C VAL A 433 -23.80 -1.52 9.55
N LYS A 434 -23.68 -1.68 10.87
CA LYS A 434 -24.54 -2.53 11.69
C LYS A 434 -25.01 -1.78 12.93
N ASP A 435 -26.15 -2.17 13.46
CA ASP A 435 -26.60 -1.78 14.78
C ASP A 435 -25.72 -2.44 15.84
N ARG A 436 -25.31 -1.68 16.87
CA ARG A 436 -24.38 -2.14 17.89
C ARG A 436 -24.92 -3.31 18.71
N ASP A 437 -26.21 -3.32 19.00
CA ASP A 437 -26.81 -4.26 19.95
C ASP A 437 -27.44 -5.46 19.22
N THR A 438 -28.28 -5.19 18.22
CA THR A 438 -28.98 -6.22 17.46
C THR A 438 -28.09 -6.93 16.44
N LYS A 439 -26.99 -6.28 16.02
CA LYS A 439 -26.09 -6.72 14.93
C LYS A 439 -26.74 -6.70 13.55
N ASP A 440 -27.97 -6.18 13.43
CA ASP A 440 -28.66 -6.03 12.16
C ASP A 440 -27.93 -5.04 11.24
N VAL A 441 -27.91 -5.31 9.95
CA VAL A 441 -27.32 -4.40 8.95
C VAL A 441 -28.19 -3.15 8.80
N LEU A 442 -27.53 -2.00 8.64
CA LEU A 442 -28.19 -0.71 8.52
C LEU A 442 -28.06 -0.19 7.09
N SER A 443 -29.13 -0.33 6.30
CA SER A 443 -29.25 0.34 5.01
C SER A 443 -29.47 1.84 5.18
N ASP A 444 -29.24 2.63 4.13
CA ASP A 444 -29.52 4.07 4.12
C ASP A 444 -28.81 4.88 5.22
N ALA A 445 -27.68 4.38 5.73
CA ALA A 445 -26.76 5.16 6.54
C ALA A 445 -25.88 5.99 5.61
N THR A 446 -25.67 7.29 5.89
CA THR A 446 -24.76 8.13 5.11
C THR A 446 -23.34 7.88 5.59
N VAL A 447 -22.46 7.50 4.66
CA VAL A 447 -21.04 7.24 4.90
C VAL A 447 -20.24 8.28 4.13
N SER A 448 -19.36 8.99 4.81
CA SER A 448 -18.51 10.04 4.26
C SER A 448 -17.05 9.73 4.51
N VAL A 449 -16.22 9.86 3.47
CA VAL A 449 -14.76 9.68 3.56
C VAL A 449 -14.11 11.04 3.67
N ILE A 450 -13.39 11.27 4.76
CA ILE A 450 -12.72 12.52 5.09
C ILE A 450 -11.22 12.28 5.05
N ASN A 451 -10.47 13.14 4.34
CA ASN A 451 -9.01 13.04 4.28
C ASN A 451 -8.32 13.71 5.49
N GLU A 452 -6.99 13.60 5.58
CA GLU A 452 -6.20 14.19 6.68
C GLU A 452 -6.32 15.73 6.78
N ALA A 453 -6.74 16.41 5.69
CA ALA A 453 -6.97 17.84 5.69
C ALA A 453 -8.37 18.23 6.21
N GLY A 454 -9.20 17.25 6.61
CA GLY A 454 -10.57 17.46 7.08
C GLY A 454 -11.60 17.66 5.96
N ASN A 455 -11.22 17.45 4.69
CA ASN A 455 -12.13 17.59 3.57
C ASN A 455 -12.84 16.27 3.28
N THR A 456 -14.16 16.32 3.11
CA THR A 456 -14.95 15.21 2.55
C THR A 456 -14.58 15.01 1.09
N ILE A 457 -13.98 13.88 0.75
CA ILE A 457 -13.56 13.54 -0.62
C ILE A 457 -14.58 12.68 -1.36
N ALA A 458 -15.42 11.95 -0.63
CA ALA A 458 -16.49 11.13 -1.17
C ALA A 458 -17.58 10.93 -0.11
N SER A 459 -18.82 10.69 -0.56
CA SER A 459 -19.94 10.31 0.31
C SER A 459 -20.93 9.44 -0.45
N SER A 460 -21.52 8.46 0.22
CA SER A 460 -22.57 7.60 -0.33
C SER A 460 -23.49 7.12 0.79
N THR A 461 -24.62 6.51 0.44
CA THR A 461 -25.45 5.79 1.39
C THR A 461 -25.15 4.29 1.35
N THR A 462 -25.33 3.59 2.48
CA THR A 462 -25.22 2.13 2.51
C THR A 462 -26.33 1.48 1.71
N ARG A 463 -25.99 0.36 1.05
CA ARG A 463 -26.93 -0.49 0.32
C ARG A 463 -27.89 -1.20 1.27
N ILE A 464 -28.87 -1.95 0.72
CA ILE A 464 -29.84 -2.73 1.50
C ILE A 464 -29.21 -3.76 2.45
N ASP A 465 -28.01 -4.23 2.11
CA ASP A 465 -27.20 -5.15 2.92
C ASP A 465 -26.27 -4.41 3.90
N GLY A 466 -26.42 -3.10 4.05
CA GLY A 466 -25.62 -2.23 4.91
C GLY A 466 -24.21 -1.94 4.38
N GLN A 467 -23.87 -2.39 3.17
CA GLN A 467 -22.52 -2.26 2.64
C GLN A 467 -22.24 -0.90 2.00
N PHE A 468 -20.97 -0.48 2.04
CA PHE A 468 -20.44 0.70 1.35
C PHE A 468 -19.07 0.40 0.71
N GLU A 469 -18.68 1.21 -0.26
CA GLU A 469 -17.40 1.11 -0.96
C GLU A 469 -16.91 2.48 -1.44
N PHE A 470 -15.62 2.76 -1.26
CA PHE A 470 -14.96 3.96 -1.77
C PHE A 470 -13.57 3.63 -2.31
N GLU A 471 -13.23 4.18 -3.48
CA GLU A 471 -11.85 4.23 -3.95
C GLU A 471 -11.14 5.45 -3.35
N VAL A 472 -9.98 5.23 -2.74
CA VAL A 472 -9.14 6.27 -2.12
C VAL A 472 -7.68 6.07 -2.50
N ASN A 473 -6.78 6.95 -2.04
CA ASN A 473 -5.36 6.85 -2.34
C ASN A 473 -4.56 6.17 -1.21
N LYS A 474 -3.55 5.39 -1.58
CA LYS A 474 -2.53 4.87 -0.67
C LYS A 474 -1.76 6.01 0.02
N GLY A 475 -1.22 5.72 1.21
CA GLY A 475 -0.24 6.58 1.89
C GLY A 475 -0.86 7.68 2.75
N GLN A 476 -2.16 7.59 3.05
CA GLN A 476 -2.91 8.56 3.84
C GLN A 476 -3.73 7.87 4.93
N GLN A 477 -4.20 8.63 5.91
CA GLN A 477 -5.28 8.23 6.81
C GLN A 477 -6.60 8.87 6.39
N TYR A 478 -7.66 8.08 6.43
CA TYR A 478 -9.02 8.55 6.18
C TYR A 478 -9.88 8.36 7.42
N THR A 479 -10.73 9.33 7.70
CA THR A 479 -11.81 9.19 8.67
C THR A 479 -13.09 8.83 7.91
N ILE A 480 -13.64 7.66 8.21
CA ILE A 480 -14.95 7.23 7.75
C ILE A 480 -15.97 7.70 8.78
N ASN A 481 -16.74 8.71 8.41
CA ASN A 481 -17.80 9.28 9.23
C ASN A 481 -19.14 8.66 8.79
N VAL A 482 -19.90 8.13 9.75
CA VAL A 482 -21.18 7.48 9.48
C VAL A 482 -22.28 8.15 10.29
N THR A 483 -23.34 8.55 9.61
CA THR A 483 -24.54 9.15 10.21
C THR A 483 -25.79 8.40 9.76
N LYS A 484 -26.71 8.22 10.70
CA LYS A 484 -28.06 7.68 10.45
C LYS A 484 -29.04 8.29 11.44
N GLU A 485 -30.26 8.55 10.99
CA GLU A 485 -31.34 9.02 11.87
C GLU A 485 -31.55 8.04 13.03
N LEU A 486 -31.81 8.55 14.25
CA LEU A 486 -31.93 7.77 15.49
C LEU A 486 -30.65 7.07 15.98
N TYR A 487 -29.51 7.27 15.32
CA TYR A 487 -28.22 6.74 15.74
C TYR A 487 -27.23 7.87 16.08
N ASN A 488 -26.28 7.56 16.95
CA ASN A 488 -25.13 8.41 17.22
C ASN A 488 -24.18 8.39 16.01
N GLU A 489 -23.62 9.55 15.69
CA GLU A 489 -22.56 9.68 14.71
C GLU A 489 -21.34 8.86 15.15
N THR A 490 -20.73 8.14 14.22
CA THR A 490 -19.58 7.28 14.50
C THR A 490 -18.48 7.54 13.48
N GLU A 491 -17.25 7.62 13.96
CA GLU A 491 -16.07 7.81 13.13
C GLU A 491 -15.09 6.64 13.28
N VAL A 492 -14.52 6.20 12.16
CA VAL A 492 -13.49 5.15 12.12
C VAL A 492 -12.32 5.64 11.29
N VAL A 493 -11.10 5.57 11.83
CA VAL A 493 -9.88 5.92 11.10
C VAL A 493 -9.32 4.69 10.39
N ILE A 494 -9.04 4.83 9.10
CA ILE A 494 -8.46 3.79 8.24
C ILE A 494 -7.18 4.33 7.62
N GLY A 495 -6.05 3.66 7.89
CA GLY A 495 -4.76 3.97 7.26
C GLY A 495 -4.51 3.12 6.03
N THR A 496 -4.11 3.74 4.91
CA THR A 496 -3.90 3.04 3.63
C THR A 496 -2.44 2.78 3.29
N ALA A 497 -1.49 3.26 4.10
CA ALA A 497 -0.05 3.17 3.78
C ALA A 497 0.47 1.72 3.55
N LYS A 498 -0.15 0.73 4.19
CA LYS A 498 0.26 -0.69 4.10
C LYS A 498 -0.43 -1.48 2.97
N LEU A 499 -1.42 -0.89 2.30
CA LEU A 499 -2.20 -1.53 1.24
C LEU A 499 -1.46 -1.44 -0.09
N ARG A 500 -1.44 -2.52 -0.87
CA ARG A 500 -0.91 -2.52 -2.25
C ARG A 500 -1.91 -1.86 -3.21
N PRO A 501 -1.51 -1.55 -4.46
CA PRO A 501 -2.46 -1.08 -5.47
C PRO A 501 -3.66 -2.04 -5.57
N ASN A 502 -4.87 -1.48 -5.55
CA ASN A 502 -6.15 -2.19 -5.59
C ASN A 502 -6.43 -3.15 -4.40
N ASP A 503 -5.61 -3.15 -3.35
CA ASP A 503 -5.95 -3.88 -2.11
C ASP A 503 -7.20 -3.25 -1.44
N GLU A 504 -7.87 -4.08 -0.63
CA GLU A 504 -9.09 -3.71 0.07
C GLU A 504 -8.84 -3.59 1.58
N ALA A 505 -9.28 -2.49 2.19
CA ALA A 505 -9.44 -2.35 3.63
C ALA A 505 -10.92 -2.53 3.98
N TYR A 506 -11.22 -3.55 4.79
CA TYR A 506 -12.58 -3.85 5.23
C TYR A 506 -12.81 -3.37 6.68
N SER A 507 -13.95 -2.74 6.95
CA SER A 507 -14.35 -2.32 8.29
C SER A 507 -15.82 -2.65 8.60
N GLU A 508 -16.07 -3.19 9.79
CA GLU A 508 -17.42 -3.28 10.34
C GLU A 508 -17.66 -2.08 11.28
N ILE A 509 -18.65 -1.26 10.96
CA ILE A 509 -18.96 -0.05 11.72
C ILE A 509 -20.25 -0.29 12.49
N PHE A 510 -20.19 -0.20 13.82
CA PHE A 510 -21.34 -0.38 14.70
C PHE A 510 -21.88 0.97 15.15
N LEU A 511 -23.12 1.28 14.80
CA LEU A 511 -23.82 2.47 15.27
C LEU A 511 -24.61 2.16 16.53
N GLU A 512 -24.50 3.05 17.51
CA GLU A 512 -25.27 3.00 18.74
C GLU A 512 -26.53 3.85 18.59
N GLN A 513 -27.70 3.29 18.92
CA GLN A 513 -28.94 4.06 18.86
C GLN A 513 -28.89 5.21 19.86
N LYS A 514 -29.45 6.36 19.46
CA LYS A 514 -29.71 7.48 20.36
C LYS A 514 -30.74 7.03 21.38
N ILE A 515 -30.28 6.79 22.61
CA ILE A 515 -31.18 6.73 23.74
C ILE A 515 -31.66 8.16 23.96
N GLU A 516 -32.87 8.48 23.54
CA GLU A 516 -33.53 9.70 24.01
C GLU A 516 -33.55 9.66 25.54
N ALA A 517 -32.71 10.49 26.14
CA ALA A 517 -32.71 10.81 27.54
C ALA A 517 -33.88 11.77 27.79
N ASP A 518 -35.08 11.22 28.00
CA ASP A 518 -35.90 11.55 29.16
C ASP A 518 -37.14 10.65 29.13
N ASP A 519 -37.04 9.50 29.78
CA ASP A 519 -38.19 9.00 30.52
C ASP A 519 -37.68 8.09 31.64
N ASN A 520 -37.28 8.68 32.77
CA ASN A 520 -37.07 7.95 34.02
C ASN A 520 -38.39 7.35 34.58
N SER A 521 -39.45 7.31 33.78
CA SER A 521 -40.68 6.63 34.14
C SER A 521 -40.41 5.18 34.52
N PRO A 522 -40.98 4.74 35.66
CA PRO A 522 -40.91 3.35 36.05
C PRO A 522 -41.57 2.47 34.99
N ALA A 523 -40.90 1.38 34.61
CA ALA A 523 -41.43 0.40 33.66
C ALA A 523 -42.68 -0.29 34.26
N PRO A 524 -43.70 -0.62 33.45
CA PRO A 524 -44.86 -1.35 33.92
C PRO A 524 -44.50 -2.77 34.37
N LYS A 525 -45.06 -3.20 35.51
CA LYS A 525 -44.98 -4.58 36.02
C LYS A 525 -45.98 -5.51 35.32
N SER A 526 -47.14 -4.99 34.94
CA SER A 526 -48.18 -5.73 34.19
C SER A 526 -49.08 -4.79 33.38
N MET A 527 -49.88 -5.39 32.50
CA MET A 527 -50.94 -4.72 31.73
C MET A 527 -52.30 -5.22 32.23
N GLU A 528 -53.23 -4.30 32.50
CA GLU A 528 -54.62 -4.58 32.85
C GLU A 528 -55.57 -3.77 31.93
N GLU A 529 -56.84 -4.16 31.91
CA GLU A 529 -57.91 -3.41 31.24
C GLU A 529 -59.05 -3.19 32.24
N GLU A 530 -59.43 -1.93 32.45
CA GLU A 530 -60.53 -1.54 33.35
C GLU A 530 -61.43 -0.56 32.59
N ASP A 531 -62.74 -0.83 32.54
CA ASP A 531 -63.74 -0.05 31.81
C ASP A 531 -63.40 0.26 30.33
N GLY A 532 -62.68 -0.64 29.66
CA GLY A 532 -62.25 -0.49 28.26
C GLY A 532 -61.02 0.41 28.08
N GLU A 533 -60.40 0.87 29.16
CA GLU A 533 -59.11 1.58 29.13
C GLU A 533 -57.97 0.59 29.45
N ALA A 534 -56.95 0.56 28.59
CA ALA A 534 -55.71 -0.16 28.88
C ALA A 534 -54.89 0.57 29.95
N LEU A 535 -54.50 -0.14 31.00
CA LEU A 535 -53.74 0.35 32.15
C LEU A 535 -52.40 -0.37 32.25
N GLN A 536 -51.34 0.42 32.35
CA GLN A 536 -50.00 -0.02 32.72
C GLN A 536 -49.89 -0.01 34.25
N VAL A 537 -49.80 -1.17 34.90
CA VAL A 537 -49.64 -1.26 36.35
C VAL A 537 -48.16 -1.10 36.69
N VAL A 538 -47.83 0.00 37.36
CA VAL A 538 -46.47 0.36 37.75
C VAL A 538 -46.11 -0.21 39.12
N GLU A 539 -47.05 -0.18 40.06
CA GLU A 539 -46.87 -0.69 41.41
C GLU A 539 -48.19 -1.27 41.95
N LEU A 540 -48.12 -2.32 42.76
CA LEU A 540 -49.29 -2.96 43.37
C LEU A 540 -48.98 -3.37 44.80
N GLU A 541 -49.76 -2.84 45.74
CA GLU A 541 -49.58 -3.08 47.17
C GLU A 541 -50.88 -3.57 47.82
N TYR A 542 -50.75 -4.43 48.83
CA TYR A 542 -51.86 -4.95 49.62
C TYR A 542 -51.89 -4.30 51.00
N ILE A 543 -53.03 -3.75 51.38
CA ILE A 543 -53.27 -3.08 52.66
C ILE A 543 -54.31 -3.88 53.45
N ASN A 544 -53.95 -4.29 54.66
CA ASN A 544 -54.85 -5.04 55.54
C ASN A 544 -55.53 -4.14 56.57
N TYR A 545 -56.82 -4.38 56.81
CA TYR A 545 -57.60 -3.70 57.84
C TYR A 545 -58.04 -4.68 58.92
N GLY A 546 -58.09 -4.21 60.18
CA GLY A 546 -58.67 -4.97 61.28
C GLY A 546 -60.18 -5.23 61.09
N LEU A 547 -60.72 -6.18 61.85
CA LEU A 547 -62.15 -6.47 61.90
C LEU A 547 -62.95 -5.19 62.22
N ASP A 548 -63.94 -4.85 61.38
CA ASP A 548 -64.80 -3.65 61.51
C ASP A 548 -64.06 -2.29 61.64
N GLN A 549 -62.82 -2.22 61.15
CA GLN A 549 -62.03 -0.98 61.16
C GLN A 549 -61.80 -0.44 59.75
N SER A 550 -61.81 0.89 59.64
CA SER A 550 -61.46 1.65 58.41
C SER A 550 -60.31 2.64 58.60
N ASP A 551 -59.79 2.79 59.82
CA ASP A 551 -58.73 3.76 60.11
C ASP A 551 -57.37 3.33 59.54
N ILE A 552 -56.61 4.31 59.04
CA ILE A 552 -55.27 4.09 58.48
C ILE A 552 -54.27 3.92 59.62
N LYS A 553 -53.75 2.70 59.78
CA LYS A 553 -52.68 2.39 60.75
C LYS A 553 -51.31 2.92 60.28
N PRO A 554 -50.32 3.09 61.17
CA PRO A 554 -48.99 3.64 60.81
C PRO A 554 -48.24 2.87 59.71
N ASP A 555 -48.36 1.55 59.67
CA ASP A 555 -47.80 0.67 58.63
C ASP A 555 -48.46 0.88 57.26
N VAL A 556 -49.78 1.07 57.26
CA VAL A 556 -50.55 1.42 56.07
C VAL A 556 -50.18 2.83 55.58
N ALA A 557 -50.07 3.79 56.49
CA ALA A 557 -49.61 5.14 56.20
C ALA A 557 -48.23 5.16 55.54
N ALA A 558 -47.27 4.38 56.06
CA ALA A 558 -45.93 4.28 55.48
C ALA A 558 -45.93 3.70 54.05
N THR A 559 -46.81 2.74 53.78
CA THR A 559 -46.98 2.17 52.43
C THR A 559 -47.57 3.21 51.47
N LEU A 560 -48.64 3.90 51.89
CA LEU A 560 -49.26 4.97 51.11
C LEU A 560 -48.29 6.14 50.87
N ASP A 561 -47.49 6.53 51.86
CA ASP A 561 -46.49 7.60 51.73
C ASP A 561 -45.41 7.26 50.66
N ARG A 562 -45.04 5.99 50.52
CA ARG A 562 -44.11 5.53 49.47
C ARG A 562 -44.74 5.66 48.08
N LEU A 563 -46.01 5.28 47.93
CA LEU A 563 -46.74 5.46 46.66
C LEU A 563 -46.95 6.94 46.35
N ILE A 564 -47.24 7.77 47.36
CA ILE A 564 -47.38 9.23 47.21
C ILE A 564 -46.10 9.88 46.70
N ALA A 565 -44.92 9.45 47.18
CA ALA A 565 -43.65 9.94 46.66
C ALA A 565 -43.53 9.67 45.15
N MET A 566 -43.86 8.45 44.72
CA MET A 566 -43.89 8.08 43.30
C MET A 566 -44.90 8.93 42.50
N LEU A 567 -46.11 9.17 43.01
CA LEU A 567 -47.10 10.03 42.33
C LEU A 567 -46.66 11.51 42.23
N LYS A 568 -45.80 11.99 43.14
CA LYS A 568 -45.24 13.35 43.10
C LYS A 568 -44.15 13.46 42.04
N ASP A 569 -43.32 12.44 41.90
CA ASP A 569 -42.24 12.40 40.92
C ASP A 569 -42.78 12.19 39.49
N PHE A 570 -43.91 11.50 39.34
CA PHE A 570 -44.52 11.17 38.04
C PHE A 570 -45.97 11.66 37.96
N PRO A 571 -46.22 12.87 37.40
CA PRO A 571 -47.56 13.50 37.36
C PRO A 571 -48.60 12.76 36.51
N ASP A 572 -48.17 11.88 35.62
CA ASP A 572 -48.99 11.06 34.71
C ASP A 572 -49.54 9.78 35.36
N LEU A 573 -49.03 9.39 36.53
CA LEU A 573 -49.52 8.22 37.26
C LEU A 573 -50.85 8.50 37.99
N GLU A 574 -51.69 7.49 38.07
CA GLU A 574 -52.94 7.47 38.83
C GLU A 574 -52.90 6.38 39.89
N ILE A 575 -53.75 6.47 40.91
CA ILE A 575 -53.88 5.45 41.95
C ILE A 575 -55.31 4.89 41.97
N ARG A 576 -55.42 3.57 41.96
CA ARG A 576 -56.69 2.83 42.03
C ARG A 576 -56.75 2.08 43.34
N ILE A 577 -57.78 2.32 44.13
CA ILE A 577 -57.97 1.74 45.46
C ILE A 577 -59.20 0.86 45.44
N GLU A 578 -59.00 -0.45 45.57
CA GLU A 578 -60.08 -1.43 45.64
C GLU A 578 -60.15 -1.96 47.07
N SER A 579 -61.31 -1.93 47.73
CA SER A 579 -61.49 -2.51 49.06
C SER A 579 -62.50 -3.64 49.05
N HIS A 580 -62.21 -4.67 49.85
CA HIS A 580 -63.04 -5.86 49.99
C HIS A 580 -63.31 -6.18 51.47
N THR A 581 -64.36 -6.95 51.71
CA THR A 581 -64.69 -7.51 53.02
C THR A 581 -64.67 -9.03 52.97
N ASP A 582 -64.65 -9.66 54.15
CA ASP A 582 -65.01 -11.06 54.26
C ASP A 582 -66.55 -11.22 54.16
N SER A 583 -67.02 -12.47 54.15
CA SER A 583 -68.44 -12.80 53.98
C SER A 583 -69.26 -12.69 55.28
N ARG A 584 -68.72 -12.09 56.35
CA ARG A 584 -69.43 -12.01 57.63
C ARG A 584 -70.12 -10.66 57.71
N GLY A 585 -71.44 -10.67 57.85
CA GLY A 585 -72.28 -9.48 57.79
C GLY A 585 -73.32 -9.58 56.68
N SER A 586 -74.16 -8.57 56.52
CA SER A 586 -75.03 -8.48 55.33
C SER A 586 -74.26 -7.89 54.16
N ASP A 587 -74.62 -8.29 52.95
CA ASP A 587 -74.04 -7.76 51.69
C ASP A 587 -74.04 -6.23 51.66
N ASP A 588 -75.15 -5.59 52.07
CA ASP A 588 -75.29 -4.13 52.14
C ASP A 588 -74.32 -3.49 53.14
N TYR A 589 -74.13 -4.12 54.30
CA TYR A 589 -73.19 -3.65 55.30
C TYR A 589 -71.75 -3.79 54.80
N ASN A 590 -71.42 -4.93 54.19
CA ASN A 590 -70.11 -5.22 53.62
C ASN A 590 -69.76 -4.29 52.45
N MET A 591 -70.75 -3.97 51.62
CA MET A 591 -70.64 -2.97 50.57
C MET A 591 -70.35 -1.58 51.14
N LEU A 592 -71.05 -1.17 52.21
CA LEU A 592 -70.80 0.11 52.86
C LEU A 592 -69.43 0.17 53.55
N LEU A 593 -69.03 -0.92 54.22
CA LEU A 593 -67.75 -1.03 54.93
C LEU A 593 -66.55 -0.97 53.98
N SER A 594 -66.59 -1.72 52.87
CA SER A 594 -65.55 -1.64 51.84
C SER A 594 -65.45 -0.25 51.23
N LYS A 595 -66.58 0.42 50.92
CA LYS A 595 -66.56 1.81 50.43
C LYS A 595 -65.95 2.78 51.43
N LYS A 596 -66.23 2.61 52.73
CA LYS A 596 -65.61 3.43 53.80
C LYS A 596 -64.08 3.22 53.86
N ARG A 597 -63.61 1.97 53.75
CA ARG A 597 -62.16 1.65 53.72
C ARG A 597 -61.45 2.26 52.52
N ALA A 598 -62.03 2.08 51.34
CA ALA A 598 -61.47 2.65 50.10
C ALA A 598 -61.42 4.17 50.17
N LYS A 599 -62.49 4.79 50.70
CA LYS A 599 -62.56 6.24 50.93
C LYS A 599 -61.52 6.72 51.96
N ALA A 600 -61.28 5.97 53.03
CA ALA A 600 -60.27 6.36 54.03
C ALA A 600 -58.85 6.42 53.46
N ALA A 601 -58.48 5.46 52.60
CA ALA A 601 -57.20 5.50 51.88
C ALA A 601 -57.17 6.64 50.85
N PHE A 602 -58.26 6.88 50.12
CA PHE A 602 -58.40 8.01 49.21
C PHE A 602 -58.21 9.36 49.94
N ASP A 603 -58.93 9.58 51.03
CA ASP A 603 -58.89 10.81 51.82
C ASP A 603 -57.48 11.03 52.39
N TYR A 604 -56.80 9.95 52.81
CA TYR A 604 -55.40 10.01 53.27
C TYR A 604 -54.46 10.51 52.16
N VAL A 605 -54.54 9.93 50.96
CA VAL A 605 -53.67 10.31 49.84
C VAL A 605 -53.94 11.75 49.38
N VAL A 606 -55.21 12.16 49.35
CA VAL A 606 -55.60 13.56 49.06
C VAL A 606 -55.04 14.52 50.13
N SER A 607 -55.09 14.14 51.41
CA SER A 607 -54.54 14.97 52.50
C SER A 607 -53.03 15.21 52.39
N LYS A 608 -52.31 14.37 51.66
CA LYS A 608 -50.86 14.49 51.37
C LYS A 608 -50.54 15.27 50.09
N GLY A 609 -51.54 15.86 49.45
CA GLY A 609 -51.41 16.82 48.36
C GLY A 609 -51.52 16.26 46.94
N ILE A 610 -52.05 15.05 46.76
CA ILE A 610 -52.33 14.50 45.42
C ILE A 610 -53.70 14.99 44.94
N ASP A 611 -53.78 15.44 43.68
CA ASP A 611 -55.04 15.90 43.06
C ASP A 611 -56.07 14.76 43.06
N PRO A 612 -57.26 14.93 43.68
CA PRO A 612 -58.35 13.96 43.68
C PRO A 612 -58.70 13.36 42.31
N LYS A 613 -58.45 14.08 41.21
CA LYS A 613 -58.70 13.58 39.85
C LYS A 613 -57.78 12.42 39.44
N ARG A 614 -56.64 12.26 40.11
CA ARG A 614 -55.67 11.17 39.88
C ARG A 614 -55.96 9.93 40.72
N LEU A 615 -57.06 9.93 41.46
CA LEU A 615 -57.46 8.85 42.35
C LEU A 615 -58.83 8.30 41.97
N LEU A 616 -58.96 6.99 41.94
CA LEU A 616 -60.24 6.30 41.88
C LEU A 616 -60.31 5.26 42.98
N TYR A 617 -61.46 5.13 43.61
CA TYR A 617 -61.67 4.17 44.68
C TYR A 617 -63.01 3.44 44.53
N HIS A 618 -63.00 2.14 44.75
CA HIS A 618 -64.18 1.28 44.67
C HIS A 618 -64.22 0.31 45.85
N GLY A 619 -65.38 0.25 46.51
CA GLY A 619 -65.68 -0.80 47.50
C GLY A 619 -66.50 -1.90 46.83
N TYR A 620 -66.02 -3.14 46.91
CA TYR A 620 -66.66 -4.30 46.29
C TYR A 620 -67.42 -5.18 47.29
N GLY A 621 -67.39 -4.84 48.59
CA GLY A 621 -67.91 -5.70 49.66
C GLY A 621 -67.32 -7.11 49.57
N GLU A 622 -68.18 -8.10 49.70
CA GLU A 622 -67.85 -9.52 49.60
C GLU A 622 -68.02 -10.11 48.19
N THR A 623 -68.30 -9.29 47.17
CA THR A 623 -68.59 -9.79 45.80
C THR A 623 -67.40 -10.42 45.09
N ARG A 624 -66.18 -10.21 45.60
CA ARG A 624 -64.93 -10.76 45.07
C ARG A 624 -64.16 -11.43 46.20
N LEU A 625 -64.52 -12.65 46.61
CA LEU A 625 -63.75 -13.41 47.62
C LEU A 625 -62.55 -14.11 46.97
N LEU A 626 -61.41 -14.21 47.67
CA LEU A 626 -60.21 -14.90 47.19
C LEU A 626 -60.19 -16.40 47.55
N ASN A 627 -61.11 -16.84 48.39
CA ASN A 627 -61.21 -18.22 48.85
C ASN A 627 -62.68 -18.67 48.95
N LYS A 628 -62.88 -19.89 49.45
CA LYS A 628 -64.20 -20.53 49.56
C LYS A 628 -65.09 -19.98 50.69
N CYS A 629 -64.65 -18.98 51.45
CA CYS A 629 -65.35 -18.46 52.63
C CYS A 629 -66.50 -17.53 52.23
N ALA A 630 -67.51 -18.08 51.57
CA ALA A 630 -68.75 -17.41 51.22
C ALA A 630 -69.81 -17.55 52.33
N ASN A 631 -70.94 -16.88 52.17
CA ASN A 631 -72.05 -16.93 53.14
C ASN A 631 -72.46 -18.37 53.47
N GLY A 632 -72.43 -18.70 54.77
CA GLY A 632 -72.77 -20.03 55.28
C GLY A 632 -71.64 -21.07 55.25
N VAL A 633 -70.44 -20.72 54.79
CA VAL A 633 -69.25 -21.61 54.82
C VAL A 633 -68.43 -21.34 56.09
N GLU A 634 -68.17 -22.39 56.88
CA GLU A 634 -67.31 -22.28 58.05
C GLU A 634 -65.84 -22.15 57.64
N CYS A 635 -65.20 -21.08 58.10
CA CYS A 635 -63.82 -20.73 57.82
C CYS A 635 -63.10 -20.24 59.08
N THR A 636 -61.77 -20.37 59.10
CA THR A 636 -60.95 -19.83 60.21
C THR A 636 -60.82 -18.31 60.11
N GLU A 637 -60.39 -17.66 61.20
CA GLU A 637 -60.20 -16.20 61.20
C GLU A 637 -59.15 -15.77 60.18
N GLU A 638 -58.07 -16.53 60.05
CA GLU A 638 -57.00 -16.26 59.07
C GLU A 638 -57.54 -16.36 57.64
N GLN A 639 -58.47 -17.28 57.38
CA GLN A 639 -59.11 -17.40 56.06
C GLN A 639 -60.05 -16.22 55.77
N HIS A 640 -60.76 -15.71 56.77
CA HIS A 640 -61.55 -14.49 56.62
C HIS A 640 -60.65 -13.25 56.46
N GLU A 641 -59.51 -13.21 57.15
CA GLU A 641 -58.55 -12.11 57.09
C GLU A 641 -58.01 -11.87 55.68
N VAL A 642 -57.71 -12.93 54.93
CA VAL A 642 -57.26 -12.82 53.53
C VAL A 642 -58.30 -12.10 52.66
N ASN A 643 -59.61 -12.19 52.97
CA ASN A 643 -60.64 -11.47 52.21
C ASN A 643 -60.79 -10.00 52.62
N ARG A 644 -60.29 -9.60 53.80
CA ARG A 644 -60.31 -8.21 54.30
C ARG A 644 -59.10 -7.41 53.83
N ARG A 645 -59.00 -7.25 52.52
CA ARG A 645 -57.90 -6.51 51.89
C ARG A 645 -58.38 -5.26 51.19
N SER A 646 -57.51 -4.28 51.11
CA SER A 646 -57.53 -3.27 50.06
C SER A 646 -56.33 -3.45 49.15
N ILE A 647 -56.55 -3.32 47.86
CA ILE A 647 -55.53 -3.35 46.82
C ILE A 647 -55.32 -1.92 46.36
N VAL A 648 -54.08 -1.47 46.37
CA VAL A 648 -53.71 -0.14 45.87
C VAL A 648 -52.78 -0.31 44.70
N LYS A 649 -53.24 0.10 43.52
CA LYS A 649 -52.49 0.03 42.26
C LYS A 649 -52.07 1.43 41.86
N VAL A 650 -50.81 1.61 41.47
CA VAL A 650 -50.35 2.80 40.76
C VAL A 650 -50.32 2.45 39.28
N VAL A 651 -51.02 3.23 38.45
CA VAL A 651 -51.26 2.93 37.05
C VAL A 651 -50.95 4.11 36.14
N ARG A 652 -50.65 3.83 34.88
CA ARG A 652 -50.57 4.80 33.79
C ARG A 652 -51.57 4.42 32.71
N LYS A 653 -52.30 5.40 32.16
CA LYS A 653 -53.25 5.16 31.07
C LYS A 653 -52.54 4.95 29.74
N GLY A 654 -53.03 4.00 28.94
CA GLY A 654 -52.59 3.72 27.58
C GLY A 654 -51.70 2.49 27.45
N ALA A 655 -51.49 2.02 26.22
CA ALA A 655 -50.62 0.88 25.94
C ALA A 655 -49.13 1.25 26.14
N TYR A 656 -48.35 0.34 26.75
CA TYR A 656 -46.89 0.48 26.78
C TYR A 656 -46.36 0.38 25.34
N LYS A 657 -45.91 1.49 24.77
CA LYS A 657 -45.10 1.46 23.55
C LYS A 657 -43.70 1.06 24.00
N GLU A 658 -43.36 -0.22 23.92
CA GLU A 658 -41.95 -0.59 23.82
C GLU A 658 -41.33 0.35 22.78
N LYS A 659 -40.22 1.02 23.13
CA LYS A 659 -39.43 1.77 22.13
C LYS A 659 -39.22 0.82 20.97
N ARG A 660 -39.86 1.15 19.85
CA ARG A 660 -40.21 0.25 18.76
C ARG A 660 -38.98 -0.54 18.30
N GLY A 661 -38.95 -1.82 18.62
CA GLY A 661 -38.41 -2.83 17.73
C GLY A 661 -39.31 -2.88 16.49
N GLN A 662 -39.17 -1.89 15.61
CA GLN A 662 -39.91 -1.86 14.36
C GLN A 662 -39.24 -2.86 13.40
N LYS A 663 -39.58 -4.14 13.57
CA LYS A 663 -39.47 -5.13 12.49
C LYS A 663 -40.23 -4.54 11.29
N ASN A 664 -39.50 -4.18 10.24
CA ASN A 664 -40.06 -4.05 8.91
C ASN A 664 -40.50 -5.45 8.46
N ILE A 665 -41.71 -5.83 8.83
CA ILE A 665 -42.43 -6.93 8.17
C ILE A 665 -42.92 -6.36 6.85
N PHE A 666 -42.18 -6.65 5.78
CA PHE A 666 -42.69 -6.50 4.41
C PHE A 666 -43.78 -7.56 4.20
N TYR A 667 -44.97 -7.12 3.80
CA TYR A 667 -45.93 -7.98 3.13
C TYR A 667 -45.47 -8.16 1.68
N PHE A 668 -45.46 -9.40 1.18
CA PHE A 668 -45.27 -9.73 -0.24
C PHE A 668 -46.38 -9.16 -1.11
#